data_AF-A0A212S8V3-F1
#
_entry.id   AF-A0A212S8V3-F1
#
_cell.length_a   1.000
_cell.length_b   1.000
_cell.length_c   1.000
_cell.angle_alpha   90.00
_cell.angle_beta   90.00
_cell.angle_gamma   90.00
#
_symmetry.space_group_name_H-M   'P 1'
#
loop_
_entity.id
_entity.type
_entity.pdbx_description
1 polymer ?
#
loop_
_entity_poly.entity_id
_entity_poly.type
_entity_poly.pdbx_seq_one_letter_code
_entity_poly.pdbx_strand_id
1 'polypeptide(L)'
;MISASFVKEALDSLRRRGLPTEPVLAAADLTGYADQPVSAETYGKMWLALARELDDEFFGLAARPMRPGGFTLLCHCLLNATTLEQALRRALRFLNLVLDDPRGELTLERGLARIELREAGPPRSAFAYRTYWIVLHGVICWFARRRLLLRHVDFRCAEPDFCDDYRLFFGAPVTFGAPLSLLAFDAAFLKLPINRQEGAMRAFLRGAPANILARYAHDAGLAAAVRQKLRASAPADWPNVEQMARILRMPASTLRHRLQDEGHSYRAIRPARREQAMSQGGVDGQAFRRGNGRKGLLRRHPDSRRLRLSTRLSRRAHLSRRARLPDLRGDERHPASGDFACGQGGPMSGPLSGARVLEFVSIGPGPYCAMLLSDLGAQVLRIDREGGNGWPNPSHDRGRATLTLDLKSDAGRAKCLEAARTADILIEGFRPGVMERLGLGPDALREQNPRLIYGRMTGWGQQGPLAQAAGHDINYIALSGALAALGRKGELPEPPLNLVGDFGGGALFLAFGVVAALWEREKSGLGQVVDAAMVDGAASLMSMFSGRAQNPWLSLERGANVLSGAAPFYRCYRCADGGEIAIGALEPHFYRTLLDLIGAPLALLERRNDPALWPEDAETLARIFLARKRDDWRGLLEGTDACFAPVLTLDEAKDHPHLRARQTFLTRGDAVLPAPAPRFSRSQSVMADTEDGANDGARMLESWKALAIAAHRPMQD
;
A
#
# COMPACT_ATOMS: atom_id res chain seq x y z
N MET A 1 -4.00 -10.75 -7.42
CA MET A 1 -3.41 -11.63 -8.46
C MET A 1 -4.44 -11.85 -9.56
N ILE A 2 -4.02 -12.03 -10.80
CA ILE A 2 -4.87 -12.37 -11.95
C ILE A 2 -4.96 -13.90 -12.03
N SER A 3 -6.17 -14.44 -12.10
CA SER A 3 -6.41 -15.89 -12.16
C SER A 3 -5.74 -16.53 -13.38
N ALA A 4 -5.28 -17.78 -13.20
CA ALA A 4 -4.72 -18.59 -14.28
C ALA A 4 -5.72 -18.81 -15.42
N SER A 5 -7.03 -18.85 -15.13
CA SER A 5 -8.10 -18.97 -16.13
C SER A 5 -8.03 -17.83 -17.16
N PHE A 6 -7.80 -16.59 -16.70
CA PHE A 6 -7.67 -15.44 -17.60
C PHE A 6 -6.38 -15.45 -18.41
N VAL A 7 -5.30 -16.02 -17.86
CA VAL A 7 -4.04 -16.22 -18.60
C VAL A 7 -4.28 -17.19 -19.75
N LYS A 8 -4.97 -18.30 -19.49
CA LYS A 8 -5.35 -19.30 -20.50
C LYS A 8 -6.21 -18.69 -21.61
N GLU A 9 -7.30 -18.00 -21.25
CA GLU A 9 -8.19 -17.34 -22.23
C GLU A 9 -7.46 -16.29 -23.08
N ALA A 10 -6.50 -15.57 -22.51
CA ALA A 10 -5.67 -14.64 -23.26
C ALA A 10 -4.77 -15.36 -24.28
N LEU A 11 -4.09 -16.43 -23.88
CA LEU A 11 -3.24 -17.23 -24.76
C LEU A 11 -4.04 -17.98 -25.85
N ASP A 12 -5.29 -18.33 -25.57
CA ASP A 12 -6.20 -18.94 -26.56
C ASP A 12 -6.46 -18.03 -27.78
N SER A 13 -6.24 -16.72 -27.66
CA SER A 13 -6.30 -15.81 -28.81
C SER A 13 -5.21 -16.10 -29.86
N LEU A 14 -4.01 -16.51 -29.43
CA LEU A 14 -2.92 -16.95 -30.32
C LEU A 14 -3.21 -18.34 -30.89
N ARG A 15 -3.63 -19.27 -30.01
CA ARG A 15 -3.90 -20.67 -30.41
C ARG A 15 -4.95 -20.76 -31.51
N ARG A 16 -6.02 -19.95 -31.41
CA ARG A 16 -7.07 -19.87 -32.46
C ARG A 16 -6.56 -19.37 -33.82
N ARG A 17 -5.41 -18.70 -33.86
CA ARG A 17 -4.76 -18.24 -35.09
C ARG A 17 -3.58 -19.13 -35.52
N GLY A 18 -3.33 -20.24 -34.81
CA GLY A 18 -2.21 -21.13 -35.08
C GLY A 18 -0.84 -20.53 -34.77
N LEU A 19 -0.78 -19.52 -33.87
CA LEU A 19 0.46 -18.86 -33.48
C LEU A 19 1.04 -19.48 -32.18
N PRO A 20 2.37 -19.58 -32.05
CA PRO A 20 3.01 -20.13 -30.86
C PRO A 20 2.83 -19.21 -29.64
N THR A 21 2.68 -19.79 -28.46
CA THR A 21 2.48 -19.04 -27.20
C THR A 21 3.79 -18.76 -26.47
N GLU A 22 4.84 -19.52 -26.78
CA GLU A 22 6.15 -19.51 -26.14
C GLU A 22 6.85 -18.14 -26.22
N PRO A 23 6.85 -17.42 -27.36
CA PRO A 23 7.49 -16.10 -27.43
C PRO A 23 6.80 -15.07 -26.53
N VAL A 24 5.47 -15.12 -26.44
CA VAL A 24 4.68 -14.23 -25.59
C VAL A 24 4.89 -14.54 -24.11
N LEU A 25 4.94 -15.82 -23.74
CA LEU A 25 5.24 -16.25 -22.38
C LEU A 25 6.65 -15.83 -21.97
N ALA A 26 7.65 -16.02 -22.84
CA ALA A 26 9.03 -15.60 -22.58
C ALA A 26 9.14 -14.08 -22.39
N ALA A 27 8.48 -13.29 -23.24
CA ALA A 27 8.45 -11.82 -23.12
C ALA A 27 7.75 -11.31 -21.85
N ALA A 28 6.97 -12.15 -21.18
CA ALA A 28 6.27 -11.85 -19.94
C ALA A 28 6.94 -12.44 -18.69
N ASP A 29 8.14 -13.04 -18.83
CA ASP A 29 8.83 -13.77 -17.76
C ASP A 29 8.04 -14.99 -17.25
N LEU A 30 7.32 -15.67 -18.16
CA LEU A 30 6.45 -16.82 -17.90
C LEU A 30 6.91 -18.10 -18.62
N THR A 31 8.21 -18.24 -18.90
CA THR A 31 8.76 -19.47 -19.49
C THR A 31 8.50 -20.67 -18.57
N GLY A 32 7.86 -21.72 -19.09
CA GLY A 32 7.48 -22.90 -18.28
C GLY A 32 6.28 -22.67 -17.36
N TYR A 33 5.40 -21.71 -17.69
CA TYR A 33 4.20 -21.38 -16.92
C TYR A 33 3.35 -22.61 -16.55
N ALA A 34 3.17 -22.83 -15.24
CA ALA A 34 2.50 -23.99 -14.66
C ALA A 34 1.08 -23.67 -14.13
N ASP A 35 0.30 -22.88 -14.88
CA ASP A 35 -1.12 -22.60 -14.58
C ASP A 35 -1.40 -21.95 -13.20
N GLN A 36 -0.47 -21.12 -12.72
CA GLN A 36 -0.59 -20.40 -11.46
C GLN A 36 -1.06 -18.94 -11.64
N PRO A 37 -1.79 -18.33 -10.70
CA PRO A 37 -2.15 -16.91 -10.78
C PRO A 37 -0.92 -16.01 -10.93
N VAL A 38 -1.03 -14.95 -11.74
CA VAL A 38 0.08 -14.03 -12.03
C VAL A 38 -0.17 -12.62 -11.50
N SER A 39 0.88 -11.82 -11.32
CA SER A 39 0.72 -10.43 -10.92
C SER A 39 0.09 -9.59 -12.04
N ALA A 40 -0.50 -8.43 -11.72
CA ALA A 40 -1.03 -7.51 -12.73
C ALA A 40 0.08 -6.94 -13.64
N GLU A 41 1.30 -6.82 -13.13
CA GLU A 41 2.48 -6.38 -13.90
C GLU A 41 2.90 -7.46 -14.91
N THR A 42 3.01 -8.71 -14.44
CA THR A 42 3.32 -9.87 -15.29
C THR A 42 2.27 -10.07 -16.38
N TYR A 43 0.97 -10.02 -16.01
CA TYR A 43 -0.11 -10.08 -16.99
C TYR A 43 -0.09 -8.87 -17.95
N GLY A 44 0.29 -7.68 -17.46
CA GLY A 44 0.43 -6.48 -18.28
C GLY A 44 1.53 -6.61 -19.34
N LYS A 45 2.69 -7.20 -18.99
CA LYS A 45 3.75 -7.56 -19.94
C LYS A 45 3.23 -8.53 -21.00
N MET A 46 2.52 -9.58 -20.57
CA MET A 46 1.91 -10.56 -21.46
C MET A 46 0.88 -9.91 -22.41
N TRP A 47 0.03 -9.01 -21.92
CA TRP A 47 -0.92 -8.26 -22.75
C TRP A 47 -0.20 -7.51 -23.86
N LEU A 48 0.87 -6.77 -23.53
CA LEU A 48 1.64 -6.00 -24.52
C LEU A 48 2.34 -6.91 -25.54
N ALA A 49 2.86 -8.06 -25.10
CA ALA A 49 3.44 -9.05 -26.00
C ALA A 49 2.39 -9.66 -26.95
N LEU A 50 1.23 -10.05 -26.41
CA LEU A 50 0.09 -10.52 -27.20
C LEU A 50 -0.37 -9.48 -28.23
N ALA A 51 -0.49 -8.22 -27.82
CA ALA A 51 -0.93 -7.14 -28.69
C ALA A 51 0.03 -6.90 -29.86
N ARG A 52 1.34 -7.05 -29.64
CA ARG A 52 2.36 -6.96 -30.70
C ARG A 52 2.28 -8.14 -31.65
N GLU A 53 2.17 -9.35 -31.11
CA GLU A 53 2.12 -10.58 -31.92
C GLU A 53 0.85 -10.67 -32.77
N LEU A 54 -0.29 -10.24 -32.22
CA LEU A 54 -1.58 -10.25 -32.92
C LEU A 54 -1.82 -9.01 -33.80
N ASP A 55 -0.94 -8.01 -33.71
CA ASP A 55 -1.12 -6.65 -34.25
C ASP A 55 -2.50 -6.07 -33.89
N ASP A 56 -2.91 -6.32 -32.63
CA ASP A 56 -4.23 -6.04 -32.08
C ASP A 56 -4.23 -6.02 -30.54
N GLU A 57 -4.38 -4.82 -29.96
CA GLU A 57 -4.51 -4.60 -28.51
C GLU A 57 -5.79 -5.17 -27.89
N PHE A 58 -6.73 -5.63 -28.73
CA PHE A 58 -7.99 -6.26 -28.32
C PHE A 58 -8.04 -7.77 -28.61
N PHE A 59 -6.89 -8.39 -28.89
CA PHE A 59 -6.71 -9.84 -29.02
C PHE A 59 -7.59 -10.54 -30.07
N GLY A 60 -8.04 -9.82 -31.10
CA GLY A 60 -8.94 -10.36 -32.11
C GLY A 60 -10.36 -10.60 -31.61
N LEU A 61 -10.76 -9.96 -30.52
CA LEU A 61 -12.07 -10.17 -29.87
C LEU A 61 -13.16 -9.23 -30.42
N ALA A 62 -12.79 -8.29 -31.29
CA ALA A 62 -13.67 -7.37 -31.99
C ALA A 62 -13.73 -7.65 -33.49
N ALA A 63 -14.65 -7.02 -34.22
CA ALA A 63 -14.72 -7.15 -35.67
C ALA A 63 -13.52 -6.52 -36.39
N ARG A 64 -12.91 -5.49 -35.80
CA ARG A 64 -11.69 -4.88 -36.32
C ARG A 64 -10.61 -4.81 -35.24
N PRO A 65 -9.33 -4.99 -35.62
CA PRO A 65 -8.23 -4.93 -34.65
C PRO A 65 -8.03 -3.50 -34.15
N MET A 66 -7.87 -3.35 -32.84
CA MET A 66 -7.37 -2.10 -32.25
C MET A 66 -5.86 -2.10 -32.38
N ARG A 67 -5.34 -1.43 -33.42
CA ARG A 67 -3.89 -1.42 -33.70
C ARG A 67 -3.06 -0.93 -32.50
N PRO A 68 -1.81 -1.41 -32.34
CA PRO A 68 -0.89 -0.91 -31.33
C PRO A 68 -0.81 0.63 -31.31
N GLY A 69 -0.97 1.22 -30.13
CA GLY A 69 -1.15 2.66 -29.91
C GLY A 69 -2.61 3.11 -29.85
N GLY A 70 -3.57 2.23 -30.13
CA GLY A 70 -5.00 2.51 -30.04
C GLY A 70 -5.43 2.93 -28.64
N PHE A 71 -4.97 2.24 -27.59
CA PHE A 71 -5.22 2.61 -26.20
C PHE A 71 -4.61 3.97 -25.84
N THR A 72 -3.42 4.29 -26.37
CA THR A 72 -2.80 5.60 -26.18
C THR A 72 -3.66 6.69 -26.83
N LEU A 73 -4.09 6.49 -28.07
CA LEU A 73 -4.95 7.44 -28.79
C LEU A 73 -6.31 7.62 -28.08
N LEU A 74 -6.89 6.55 -27.55
CA LEU A 74 -8.07 6.61 -26.67
C LEU A 74 -7.83 7.58 -25.51
N CYS A 75 -6.72 7.45 -24.78
CA CYS A 75 -6.40 8.35 -23.66
C CYS A 75 -6.26 9.81 -24.11
N HIS A 76 -5.59 10.07 -25.23
CA HIS A 76 -5.47 11.43 -25.77
C HIS A 76 -6.84 12.04 -26.15
N CYS A 77 -7.78 11.25 -26.67
CA CYS A 77 -9.15 11.72 -26.96
C CYS A 77 -9.89 12.23 -25.71
N LEU A 78 -9.48 11.80 -24.52
CA LEU A 78 -10.13 12.11 -23.25
C LEU A 78 -9.50 13.29 -22.50
N LEU A 79 -8.26 13.68 -22.83
CA LEU A 79 -7.48 14.65 -22.06
C LEU A 79 -8.20 15.99 -21.83
N ASN A 80 -8.94 16.45 -22.83
CA ASN A 80 -9.68 17.71 -22.80
C ASN A 80 -11.18 17.53 -22.52
N ALA A 81 -11.57 16.44 -21.86
CA ALA A 81 -12.94 16.30 -21.38
C ALA A 81 -13.07 17.10 -20.07
N THR A 82 -14.15 17.86 -19.91
CA THR A 82 -14.42 18.61 -18.68
C THR A 82 -15.18 17.79 -17.65
N THR A 83 -16.01 16.86 -18.11
CA THR A 83 -16.82 15.96 -17.26
C THR A 83 -16.62 14.49 -17.62
N LEU A 84 -16.91 13.61 -16.66
CA LEU A 84 -16.87 12.17 -16.88
C LEU A 84 -17.85 11.75 -17.98
N GLU A 85 -19.02 12.37 -18.07
CA GLU A 85 -19.97 12.10 -19.17
C GLU A 85 -19.35 12.35 -20.53
N GLN A 86 -18.69 13.50 -20.69
CA GLN A 86 -18.04 13.87 -21.93
C GLN A 86 -16.91 12.90 -22.26
N ALA A 87 -16.10 12.53 -21.26
CA ALA A 87 -15.05 11.54 -21.42
C ALA A 87 -15.62 10.17 -21.85
N LEU A 88 -16.65 9.67 -21.18
CA LEU A 88 -17.31 8.41 -21.52
C LEU A 88 -17.87 8.39 -22.93
N ARG A 89 -18.59 9.44 -23.33
CA ARG A 89 -19.15 9.54 -24.68
C ARG A 89 -18.05 9.59 -25.75
N ARG A 90 -16.92 10.23 -25.47
CA ARG A 90 -15.74 10.23 -26.36
C ARG A 90 -15.08 8.86 -26.42
N ALA A 91 -14.90 8.19 -25.28
CA ALA A 91 -14.33 6.85 -25.21
C ALA A 91 -15.18 5.83 -25.98
N LEU A 92 -16.50 5.84 -25.78
CA LEU A 92 -17.43 4.98 -26.50
C LEU A 92 -17.43 5.26 -28.00
N ARG A 93 -17.41 6.54 -28.41
CA ARG A 93 -17.30 6.90 -29.82
C ARG A 93 -16.02 6.39 -30.46
N PHE A 94 -14.89 6.50 -29.74
CA PHE A 94 -13.62 5.95 -30.17
C PHE A 94 -13.69 4.44 -30.34
N LEU A 95 -14.15 3.71 -29.31
CA LEU A 95 -14.24 2.25 -29.35
C LEU A 95 -15.20 1.77 -30.45
N ASN A 96 -16.34 2.44 -30.65
CA ASN A 96 -17.28 2.14 -31.73
C ASN A 96 -16.66 2.32 -33.12
N LEU A 97 -15.79 3.32 -33.28
CA LEU A 97 -15.10 3.58 -34.55
C LEU A 97 -13.99 2.57 -34.81
N VAL A 98 -13.22 2.22 -33.77
CA VAL A 98 -12.01 1.39 -33.88
C VAL A 98 -12.35 -0.09 -33.93
N LEU A 99 -13.24 -0.56 -33.04
CA LEU A 99 -13.59 -1.97 -32.92
C LEU A 99 -14.69 -2.39 -33.92
N ASP A 100 -15.51 -1.41 -34.38
CA ASP A 100 -16.72 -1.56 -35.21
C ASP A 100 -17.85 -2.37 -34.55
N ASP A 101 -17.52 -3.54 -33.99
CA ASP A 101 -18.41 -4.45 -33.28
C ASP A 101 -17.63 -5.18 -32.16
N PRO A 102 -18.04 -5.11 -30.87
CA PRO A 102 -19.29 -4.57 -30.36
C PRO A 102 -19.32 -3.04 -30.24
N ARG A 103 -20.52 -2.45 -30.27
CA ARG A 103 -20.75 -1.00 -30.12
C ARG A 103 -21.34 -0.68 -28.76
N GLY A 104 -20.68 0.19 -28.01
CA GLY A 104 -21.14 0.68 -26.73
C GLY A 104 -21.95 1.98 -26.82
N GLU A 105 -23.06 2.04 -26.09
CA GLU A 105 -23.90 3.22 -25.97
C GLU A 105 -24.14 3.57 -24.49
N LEU A 106 -24.02 4.86 -24.15
CA LEU A 106 -24.34 5.36 -22.81
C LEU A 106 -25.79 5.83 -22.76
N THR A 107 -26.61 5.10 -22.03
CA THR A 107 -28.02 5.43 -21.74
C THR A 107 -28.19 5.82 -20.26
N LEU A 108 -29.19 6.64 -19.99
CA LEU A 108 -29.56 7.08 -18.64
C LEU A 108 -30.93 6.51 -18.31
N GLU A 109 -31.01 5.66 -17.30
CA GLU A 109 -32.28 5.04 -16.91
C GLU A 109 -32.37 4.94 -15.38
N ARG A 110 -33.45 5.46 -14.79
CA ARG A 110 -33.76 5.35 -13.34
C ARG A 110 -32.60 5.77 -12.43
N GLY A 111 -31.84 6.80 -12.82
CA GLY A 111 -30.69 7.30 -12.04
C GLY A 111 -29.40 6.48 -12.21
N LEU A 112 -29.39 5.50 -13.12
CA LEU A 112 -28.21 4.74 -13.49
C LEU A 112 -27.70 5.19 -14.86
N ALA A 113 -26.38 5.32 -14.95
CA ALA A 113 -25.64 5.36 -16.20
C ALA A 113 -25.41 3.91 -16.64
N ARG A 114 -25.99 3.52 -17.78
CA ARG A 114 -25.90 2.18 -18.35
C ARG A 114 -25.07 2.25 -19.62
N ILE A 115 -24.06 1.40 -19.72
CA ILE A 115 -23.27 1.21 -20.93
C ILE A 115 -23.69 -0.11 -21.55
N GLU A 116 -24.40 -0.05 -22.66
CA GLU A 116 -24.97 -1.20 -23.35
C GLU A 116 -24.10 -1.57 -24.56
N LEU A 117 -23.71 -2.83 -24.69
CA LEU A 117 -23.06 -3.34 -25.89
C LEU A 117 -24.09 -3.94 -26.84
N ARG A 118 -24.18 -3.35 -28.02
CA ARG A 118 -24.94 -3.88 -29.15
C ARG A 118 -23.97 -4.53 -30.13
N GLU A 119 -24.32 -5.72 -30.59
CA GLU A 119 -23.53 -6.44 -31.58
C GLU A 119 -24.42 -7.20 -32.58
N ALA A 120 -23.92 -7.39 -33.80
CA ALA A 120 -24.71 -7.98 -34.90
C ALA A 120 -24.69 -9.52 -34.94
N GLY A 121 -23.73 -10.15 -34.25
CA GLY A 121 -23.47 -11.59 -34.31
C GLY A 121 -23.97 -12.40 -33.11
N PRO A 122 -23.59 -13.69 -33.01
CA PRO A 122 -23.78 -14.47 -31.80
C PRO A 122 -23.05 -13.83 -30.60
N PRO A 123 -23.46 -14.13 -29.37
CA PRO A 123 -22.78 -13.61 -28.18
C PRO A 123 -21.29 -13.95 -28.21
N ARG A 124 -20.45 -12.96 -27.89
CA ARG A 124 -19.00 -13.15 -27.76
C ARG A 124 -18.67 -13.88 -26.45
N SER A 125 -17.45 -14.41 -26.33
CA SER A 125 -16.97 -14.98 -25.06
C SER A 125 -17.03 -13.96 -23.92
N ALA A 126 -17.22 -14.44 -22.68
CA ALA A 126 -17.13 -13.61 -21.48
C ALA A 126 -15.81 -12.80 -21.43
N PHE A 127 -14.71 -13.40 -21.88
CA PHE A 127 -13.39 -12.76 -21.96
C PHE A 127 -13.36 -11.53 -22.88
N ALA A 128 -14.09 -11.56 -24.00
CA ALA A 128 -14.17 -10.44 -24.93
C ALA A 128 -14.88 -9.23 -24.31
N TYR A 129 -16.05 -9.47 -23.70
CA TYR A 129 -16.76 -8.41 -22.99
C TYR A 129 -15.95 -7.89 -21.80
N ARG A 130 -15.27 -8.78 -21.06
CA ARG A 130 -14.37 -8.38 -19.97
C ARG A 130 -13.23 -7.50 -20.46
N THR A 131 -12.60 -7.85 -21.56
CA THR A 131 -11.53 -7.05 -22.17
C THR A 131 -12.04 -5.66 -22.54
N TYR A 132 -13.24 -5.56 -23.12
CA TYR A 132 -13.90 -4.27 -23.40
C TYR A 132 -14.07 -3.45 -22.11
N TRP A 133 -14.59 -4.06 -21.06
CA TRP A 133 -14.83 -3.39 -19.79
C TRP A 133 -13.56 -2.94 -19.09
N ILE A 134 -12.50 -3.74 -19.10
CA ILE A 134 -11.19 -3.35 -18.51
C ILE A 134 -10.65 -2.09 -19.18
N VAL A 135 -10.67 -2.04 -20.51
CA VAL A 135 -10.19 -0.90 -21.28
C VAL A 135 -11.00 0.35 -20.97
N LEU A 136 -12.33 0.25 -21.08
CA LEU A 136 -13.20 1.40 -20.88
C LEU A 136 -13.22 1.86 -19.42
N HIS A 137 -13.54 0.97 -18.50
CA HIS A 137 -13.75 1.29 -17.09
C HIS A 137 -12.42 1.62 -16.37
N GLY A 138 -11.31 0.99 -16.75
CA GLY A 138 -9.99 1.28 -16.21
C GLY A 138 -9.54 2.71 -16.54
N VAL A 139 -9.70 3.13 -17.80
CA VAL A 139 -9.35 4.47 -18.28
C VAL A 139 -10.21 5.54 -17.62
N ILE A 140 -11.54 5.37 -17.60
CA ILE A 140 -12.43 6.39 -17.01
C ILE A 140 -12.25 6.51 -15.49
N CYS A 141 -11.97 5.43 -14.77
CA CYS A 141 -11.64 5.50 -13.34
C CYS A 141 -10.33 6.25 -13.11
N TRP A 142 -9.36 6.13 -14.03
CA TRP A 142 -8.11 6.90 -13.91
C TRP A 142 -8.37 8.38 -14.16
N PHE A 143 -9.11 8.73 -15.22
CA PHE A 143 -9.47 10.11 -15.54
C PHE A 143 -10.29 10.78 -14.41
N ALA A 144 -11.25 10.06 -13.83
CA ALA A 144 -12.09 10.55 -12.72
C ALA A 144 -11.36 10.70 -11.37
N ARG A 145 -10.08 10.29 -11.29
CA ARG A 145 -9.27 10.20 -10.06
C ARG A 145 -9.89 9.35 -8.94
N ARG A 146 -10.88 8.52 -9.28
CA ARG A 146 -11.57 7.66 -8.32
C ARG A 146 -12.14 6.43 -9.01
N ARG A 147 -12.45 5.43 -8.21
CA ARG A 147 -13.11 4.23 -8.68
C ARG A 147 -14.60 4.49 -8.88
N LEU A 148 -15.11 4.07 -10.05
CA LEU A 148 -16.53 4.07 -10.34
C LEU A 148 -17.10 2.72 -9.97
N LEU A 149 -18.10 2.66 -9.12
CA LEU A 149 -18.63 1.37 -8.75
C LEU A 149 -19.82 0.94 -9.54
N LEU A 150 -19.67 -0.32 -9.93
CA LEU A 150 -20.60 -1.03 -10.75
C LEU A 150 -21.75 -1.52 -9.85
N ARG A 151 -22.97 -1.24 -10.29
CA ARG A 151 -24.21 -1.68 -9.66
C ARG A 151 -24.54 -3.10 -10.09
N HIS A 152 -24.35 -3.40 -11.36
CA HIS A 152 -24.43 -4.74 -11.94
C HIS A 152 -23.66 -4.78 -13.26
N VAL A 153 -23.29 -5.99 -13.68
CA VAL A 153 -22.71 -6.28 -14.99
C VAL A 153 -23.44 -7.48 -15.58
N ASP A 154 -23.95 -7.34 -16.79
CA ASP A 154 -24.59 -8.43 -17.51
C ASP A 154 -23.73 -8.84 -18.70
N PHE A 155 -23.72 -10.13 -19.00
CA PHE A 155 -23.09 -10.74 -20.15
C PHE A 155 -24.14 -11.47 -20.98
N ARG A 156 -24.15 -11.21 -22.28
CA ARG A 156 -25.06 -11.88 -23.22
C ARG A 156 -24.70 -13.35 -23.45
N CYS A 157 -23.45 -13.73 -23.21
CA CYS A 157 -22.98 -15.09 -23.42
C CYS A 157 -23.40 -16.06 -22.32
N ALA A 158 -23.25 -17.36 -22.62
CA ALA A 158 -23.37 -18.40 -21.62
C ALA A 158 -22.34 -18.21 -20.49
N GLU A 159 -22.66 -18.78 -19.33
CA GLU A 159 -21.78 -18.80 -18.17
C GLU A 159 -20.55 -19.66 -18.46
N PRO A 160 -19.32 -19.14 -18.28
CA PRO A 160 -18.10 -19.93 -18.46
C PRO A 160 -17.86 -20.86 -17.26
N ASP A 161 -17.07 -21.92 -17.46
CA ASP A 161 -16.78 -22.95 -16.45
C ASP A 161 -16.14 -22.40 -15.15
N PHE A 162 -15.45 -21.25 -15.24
CA PHE A 162 -14.78 -20.55 -14.14
C PHE A 162 -15.46 -19.21 -13.81
N CYS A 163 -16.79 -19.23 -13.68
CA CYS A 163 -17.61 -18.04 -13.44
C CYS A 163 -17.24 -17.23 -12.18
N ASP A 164 -16.74 -17.88 -11.13
CA ASP A 164 -16.39 -17.19 -9.87
C ASP A 164 -15.27 -16.17 -10.05
N ASP A 165 -14.34 -16.42 -10.97
CA ASP A 165 -13.28 -15.46 -11.33
C ASP A 165 -13.88 -14.17 -11.91
N TYR A 166 -14.97 -14.26 -12.69
CA TYR A 166 -15.66 -13.09 -13.27
C TYR A 166 -16.44 -12.32 -12.20
N ARG A 167 -17.09 -13.01 -11.27
CA ARG A 167 -17.84 -12.37 -10.16
C ARG A 167 -16.90 -11.60 -9.22
N LEU A 168 -15.74 -12.19 -8.92
CA LEU A 168 -14.68 -11.56 -8.12
C LEU A 168 -14.01 -10.40 -8.87
N PHE A 169 -14.00 -10.40 -10.20
CA PHE A 169 -13.28 -9.39 -10.97
C PHE A 169 -13.96 -8.02 -11.04
N PHE A 170 -15.29 -7.97 -11.18
CA PHE A 170 -16.02 -6.70 -11.35
C PHE A 170 -16.44 -6.05 -10.04
N GLY A 171 -16.37 -6.79 -8.94
CA GLY A 171 -16.94 -6.36 -7.67
C GLY A 171 -18.40 -5.92 -7.89
N ALA A 172 -19.20 -6.62 -8.68
CA ALA A 172 -20.60 -6.33 -9.02
C ALA A 172 -21.39 -7.65 -9.09
N PRO A 173 -22.71 -7.69 -8.83
CA PRO A 173 -23.53 -8.81 -9.30
C PRO A 173 -23.31 -8.99 -10.81
N VAL A 174 -22.96 -10.22 -11.20
CA VAL A 174 -22.74 -10.61 -12.60
C VAL A 174 -23.85 -11.56 -13.04
N THR A 175 -24.49 -11.27 -14.17
CA THR A 175 -25.50 -12.14 -14.80
C THR A 175 -24.99 -12.62 -16.15
N PHE A 176 -25.09 -13.93 -16.43
CA PHE A 176 -24.82 -14.51 -17.75
C PHE A 176 -26.13 -14.86 -18.45
N GLY A 177 -26.11 -15.01 -19.78
CA GLY A 177 -27.29 -15.29 -20.60
C GLY A 177 -28.29 -14.14 -20.68
N ALA A 178 -27.86 -12.91 -20.40
CA ALA A 178 -28.73 -11.74 -20.48
C ALA A 178 -29.05 -11.37 -21.96
N PRO A 179 -30.12 -10.59 -22.22
CA PRO A 179 -30.45 -10.18 -23.60
C PRO A 179 -29.37 -9.30 -24.26
N LEU A 180 -28.59 -8.56 -23.46
CA LEU A 180 -27.45 -7.75 -23.90
C LEU A 180 -26.35 -7.72 -22.83
N SER A 181 -25.12 -7.45 -23.25
CA SER A 181 -24.01 -7.20 -22.32
C SER A 181 -24.05 -5.75 -21.86
N LEU A 182 -23.98 -5.52 -20.55
CA LEU A 182 -24.25 -4.22 -19.96
C LEU A 182 -23.40 -3.98 -18.71
N LEU A 183 -22.94 -2.74 -18.55
CA LEU A 183 -22.26 -2.27 -17.34
C LEU A 183 -22.98 -1.03 -16.80
N ALA A 184 -23.42 -1.06 -15.54
CA ALA A 184 -24.17 0.04 -14.93
C ALA A 184 -23.52 0.61 -13.68
N PHE A 185 -23.56 1.93 -13.50
CA PHE A 185 -23.13 2.65 -12.29
C PHE A 185 -24.04 3.86 -12.02
N ASP A 186 -23.86 4.53 -10.87
CA ASP A 186 -24.68 5.69 -10.50
C ASP A 186 -24.46 6.88 -11.46
N ALA A 187 -25.55 7.42 -12.02
CA ALA A 187 -25.48 8.52 -12.98
C ALA A 187 -24.87 9.80 -12.39
N ALA A 188 -24.87 9.98 -11.06
CA ALA A 188 -24.25 11.12 -10.41
C ALA A 188 -22.74 11.23 -10.73
N PHE A 189 -22.06 10.10 -10.97
CA PHE A 189 -20.65 10.09 -11.33
C PHE A 189 -20.38 10.80 -12.66
N LEU A 190 -21.34 10.86 -13.59
CA LEU A 190 -21.18 11.50 -14.89
C LEU A 190 -20.83 13.00 -14.79
N LYS A 191 -21.22 13.65 -13.69
CA LYS A 191 -20.96 15.07 -13.42
C LYS A 191 -19.56 15.34 -12.86
N LEU A 192 -18.77 14.30 -12.56
CA LEU A 192 -17.45 14.48 -11.98
C LEU A 192 -16.52 15.26 -12.92
N PRO A 193 -15.76 16.24 -12.41
CA PRO A 193 -14.80 16.98 -13.22
C PRO A 193 -13.63 16.08 -13.61
N ILE A 194 -13.19 16.20 -14.86
CA ILE A 194 -11.99 15.55 -15.37
C ILE A 194 -10.91 16.62 -15.54
N ASN A 195 -9.84 16.52 -14.74
CA ASN A 195 -8.69 17.40 -14.83
C ASN A 195 -7.42 16.56 -14.71
N ARG A 196 -6.99 15.99 -15.85
CA ARG A 196 -5.73 15.26 -15.97
C ARG A 196 -4.82 16.02 -16.92
N GLN A 197 -3.62 16.32 -16.43
CA GLN A 197 -2.58 16.98 -17.23
C GLN A 197 -1.86 15.97 -18.11
N GLU A 198 -1.33 16.42 -19.25
CA GLU A 198 -0.63 15.57 -20.23
C GLU A 198 0.55 14.82 -19.60
N GLY A 199 1.31 15.48 -18.71
CA GLY A 199 2.40 14.84 -17.96
C GLY A 199 1.94 13.65 -17.12
N ALA A 200 0.80 13.75 -16.44
CA ALA A 200 0.22 12.67 -15.66
C ALA A 200 -0.26 11.51 -16.55
N MET A 201 -0.79 11.82 -17.72
CA MET A 201 -1.19 10.81 -18.71
C MET A 201 0.02 10.05 -19.26
N ARG A 202 1.13 10.73 -19.57
CA ARG A 202 2.38 10.07 -19.98
C ARG A 202 2.87 9.09 -18.92
N ALA A 203 2.81 9.47 -17.64
CA ALA A 203 3.15 8.57 -16.54
C ALA A 203 2.19 7.37 -16.44
N PHE A 204 0.89 7.59 -16.62
CA PHE A 204 -0.12 6.52 -16.65
C PHE A 204 0.12 5.54 -17.80
N LEU A 205 0.39 6.02 -19.00
CA LEU A 205 0.62 5.19 -20.18
C LEU A 205 1.87 4.31 -20.04
N ARG A 206 2.93 4.79 -19.36
CA ARG A 206 4.12 3.96 -19.08
C ARG A 206 3.82 2.72 -18.22
N GLY A 207 2.79 2.77 -17.38
CA GLY A 207 2.36 1.65 -16.53
C GLY A 207 1.16 0.87 -17.08
N ALA A 208 0.66 1.21 -18.27
CA ALA A 208 -0.48 0.54 -18.88
C ALA A 208 -0.04 -0.73 -19.65
N PRO A 209 -0.84 -1.81 -19.67
CA PRO A 209 -2.16 -1.95 -19.02
C PRO A 209 -2.09 -2.46 -17.57
N ALA A 210 -0.91 -2.72 -17.00
CA ALA A 210 -0.78 -3.26 -15.64
C ALA A 210 -1.55 -2.45 -14.59
N ASN A 211 -1.52 -1.12 -14.69
CA ASN A 211 -2.20 -0.21 -13.76
C ASN A 211 -3.74 -0.20 -13.87
N ILE A 212 -4.32 -0.49 -15.04
CA ILE A 212 -5.78 -0.65 -15.20
C ILE A 212 -6.20 -2.04 -14.72
N LEU A 213 -5.33 -3.04 -14.84
CA LEU A 213 -5.57 -4.41 -14.35
C LEU A 213 -5.48 -4.52 -12.83
N ALA A 214 -4.48 -3.86 -12.21
CA ALA A 214 -4.28 -3.86 -10.76
C ALA A 214 -5.54 -3.40 -10.00
N ARG A 215 -6.29 -2.47 -10.59
CA ARG A 215 -7.54 -1.94 -10.03
C ARG A 215 -8.66 -2.98 -9.92
N TYR A 216 -8.68 -3.99 -10.79
CA TYR A 216 -9.63 -5.12 -10.75
C TYR A 216 -9.05 -6.35 -10.05
N ALA A 217 -7.72 -6.50 -10.02
CA ALA A 217 -7.05 -7.52 -9.22
C ALA A 217 -7.30 -7.34 -7.70
N HIS A 218 -7.84 -6.18 -7.29
CA HIS A 218 -8.27 -5.85 -5.94
C HIS A 218 -9.79 -5.99 -5.70
N ASP A 219 -10.55 -6.65 -6.59
CA ASP A 219 -12.00 -6.87 -6.41
C ASP A 219 -12.43 -8.12 -5.64
N ALA A 220 -11.50 -8.69 -4.88
CA ALA A 220 -11.81 -9.25 -3.57
C ALA A 220 -11.98 -8.13 -2.50
N GLY A 221 -12.66 -7.04 -2.86
CA GLY A 221 -12.78 -5.81 -2.07
C GLY A 221 -13.90 -5.84 -1.01
N LEU A 222 -13.93 -4.82 -0.15
CA LEU A 222 -14.83 -4.73 1.01
C LEU A 222 -16.31 -4.79 0.61
N ALA A 223 -16.69 -4.20 -0.52
CA ALA A 223 -18.07 -4.23 -1.00
C ALA A 223 -18.56 -5.59 -1.52
N ALA A 224 -17.66 -6.45 -1.99
CA ALA A 224 -17.98 -7.84 -2.34
C ALA A 224 -18.25 -8.65 -1.07
N ALA A 225 -17.42 -8.47 -0.04
CA ALA A 225 -17.61 -9.08 1.29
C ALA A 225 -18.93 -8.64 1.94
N VAL A 226 -19.32 -7.37 1.79
CA VAL A 226 -20.63 -6.85 2.24
C VAL A 226 -21.78 -7.55 1.53
N ARG A 227 -21.72 -7.72 0.20
CA ARG A 227 -22.78 -8.39 -0.58
C ARG A 227 -22.93 -9.86 -0.26
N GLN A 228 -21.82 -10.58 -0.10
CA GLN A 228 -21.83 -11.97 0.26
C GLN A 228 -22.52 -12.18 1.61
N LYS A 229 -22.24 -11.32 2.60
CA LYS A 229 -22.89 -11.36 3.91
C LYS A 229 -24.38 -11.01 3.87
N LEU A 230 -24.79 -10.06 3.01
CA LEU A 230 -26.22 -9.78 2.81
C LEU A 230 -26.96 -10.94 2.14
N ARG A 231 -26.32 -11.65 1.20
CA ARG A 231 -26.91 -12.83 0.54
C ARG A 231 -27.05 -14.04 1.46
N ALA A 232 -26.24 -14.10 2.52
CA ALA A 232 -26.29 -15.17 3.52
C ALA A 232 -27.42 -14.99 4.56
N SER A 233 -28.24 -13.93 4.47
CA SER A 233 -29.32 -13.65 5.42
C SER A 233 -30.61 -13.27 4.69
N ALA A 234 -31.76 -13.62 5.27
CA ALA A 234 -33.07 -13.29 4.69
C ALA A 234 -33.28 -11.77 4.59
N PRO A 235 -34.01 -11.25 3.58
CA PRO A 235 -34.22 -9.80 3.41
C PRO A 235 -34.91 -9.10 4.60
N ALA A 236 -35.64 -9.85 5.42
CA ALA A 236 -36.23 -9.36 6.66
C ALA A 236 -35.16 -8.95 7.69
N ASP A 237 -34.03 -9.66 7.70
CA ASP A 237 -32.96 -9.60 8.71
C ASP A 237 -31.70 -8.88 8.22
N TRP A 238 -31.77 -8.19 7.08
CA TRP A 238 -30.59 -7.50 6.55
C TRP A 238 -30.09 -6.44 7.53
N PRO A 239 -28.80 -6.53 7.95
CA PRO A 239 -28.22 -5.59 8.89
C PRO A 239 -28.27 -4.15 8.34
N ASN A 240 -28.38 -3.15 9.22
CA ASN A 240 -28.11 -1.76 8.87
C ASN A 240 -26.60 -1.49 8.76
N VAL A 241 -26.19 -0.27 8.41
CA VAL A 241 -24.76 0.01 8.15
C VAL A 241 -23.92 -0.15 9.41
N GLU A 242 -24.47 0.15 10.59
CA GLU A 242 -23.83 0.00 11.89
C GLU A 242 -23.69 -1.47 12.28
N GLN A 243 -24.68 -2.30 11.94
CA GLN A 243 -24.63 -3.74 12.14
C GLN A 243 -23.68 -4.40 11.13
N MET A 244 -23.70 -3.99 9.86
CA MET A 244 -22.74 -4.51 8.89
C MET A 244 -21.32 -4.09 9.22
N ALA A 245 -21.12 -2.85 9.68
CA ALA A 245 -19.83 -2.38 10.18
C ALA A 245 -19.34 -3.25 11.34
N ARG A 246 -20.24 -3.65 12.25
CA ARG A 246 -19.94 -4.65 13.30
C ARG A 246 -19.61 -6.03 12.73
N ILE A 247 -20.36 -6.52 11.73
CA ILE A 247 -20.12 -7.83 11.11
C ILE A 247 -18.80 -7.86 10.32
N LEU A 248 -18.43 -6.74 9.68
CA LEU A 248 -17.17 -6.54 8.96
C LEU A 248 -16.05 -6.02 9.88
N ARG A 249 -16.38 -5.84 11.16
CA ARG A 249 -15.50 -5.44 12.27
C ARG A 249 -14.64 -4.22 11.96
N MET A 250 -15.30 -3.15 11.56
CA MET A 250 -14.72 -1.82 11.43
C MET A 250 -15.73 -0.76 11.89
N PRO A 251 -15.30 0.45 12.30
CA PRO A 251 -16.23 1.53 12.63
C PRO A 251 -17.18 1.83 11.47
N ALA A 252 -18.42 2.20 11.75
CA ALA A 252 -19.40 2.51 10.71
C ALA A 252 -18.94 3.69 9.83
N SER A 253 -18.18 4.64 10.39
CA SER A 253 -17.50 5.71 9.64
C SER A 253 -16.46 5.15 8.67
N THR A 254 -15.61 4.22 9.12
CA THR A 254 -14.60 3.56 8.29
C THR A 254 -15.22 2.66 7.23
N LEU A 255 -16.28 1.91 7.54
CA LEU A 255 -17.03 1.14 6.56
C LEU A 255 -17.62 2.09 5.50
N ARG A 256 -18.25 3.19 5.90
CA ARG A 256 -18.79 4.18 4.97
C ARG A 256 -17.69 4.80 4.12
N HIS A 257 -16.57 5.20 4.72
CA HIS A 257 -15.44 5.81 4.02
C HIS A 257 -14.79 4.84 3.04
N ARG A 258 -14.44 3.63 3.46
CA ARG A 258 -13.84 2.61 2.58
C ARG A 258 -14.80 2.14 1.50
N LEU A 259 -16.09 1.98 1.82
CA LEU A 259 -17.10 1.77 0.80
C LEU A 259 -17.13 2.95 -0.18
N GLN A 260 -17.06 4.19 0.29
CA GLN A 260 -17.10 5.40 -0.52
C GLN A 260 -15.80 5.66 -1.33
N ASP A 261 -14.66 5.16 -0.87
CA ASP A 261 -13.38 5.11 -1.58
C ASP A 261 -13.40 4.07 -2.69
N GLU A 262 -14.03 2.92 -2.40
CA GLU A 262 -14.43 2.01 -3.46
C GLU A 262 -15.45 2.75 -4.35
N GLY A 263 -16.31 3.65 -3.81
CA GLY A 263 -17.38 4.48 -4.45
C GLY A 263 -18.85 3.99 -4.21
N HIS A 264 -19.04 3.10 -3.25
CA HIS A 264 -20.30 2.44 -2.86
C HIS A 264 -20.81 3.14 -1.62
N SER A 265 -22.14 3.18 -1.46
CA SER A 265 -22.73 3.40 -0.14
C SER A 265 -23.35 2.10 0.35
N TYR A 266 -23.39 1.91 1.67
CA TYR A 266 -24.05 0.74 2.24
C TYR A 266 -25.51 0.60 1.79
N ARG A 267 -26.22 1.73 1.68
CA ARG A 267 -27.60 1.79 1.17
C ARG A 267 -27.70 1.39 -0.30
N ALA A 268 -26.71 1.71 -1.12
CA ALA A 268 -26.67 1.25 -2.50
C ALA A 268 -26.45 -0.27 -2.54
N ILE A 269 -25.55 -0.81 -1.72
CA ILE A 269 -25.22 -2.25 -1.72
C ILE A 269 -26.40 -3.12 -1.22
N ARG A 270 -27.20 -2.63 -0.28
CA ARG A 270 -28.41 -3.31 0.22
C ARG A 270 -29.54 -3.23 -0.82
N PRO A 271 -30.06 -4.34 -1.36
CA PRO A 271 -31.17 -4.31 -2.31
C PRO A 271 -32.44 -3.70 -1.70
N ALA A 272 -33.34 -3.15 -2.53
CA ALA A 272 -34.64 -2.67 -2.05
C ALA A 272 -35.59 -3.85 -1.82
N ARG A 273 -36.33 -3.86 -0.70
CA ARG A 273 -37.32 -4.91 -0.34
C ARG A 273 -38.36 -5.22 -1.44
N ARG A 274 -38.55 -4.33 -2.43
CA ARG A 274 -39.55 -4.44 -3.50
C ARG A 274 -39.11 -5.25 -4.73
N GLU A 275 -37.82 -5.44 -4.97
CA GLU A 275 -37.34 -6.08 -6.21
C GLU A 275 -37.34 -7.62 -6.18
N GLN A 276 -37.19 -8.26 -5.01
CA GLN A 276 -37.21 -9.74 -4.89
C GLN A 276 -38.60 -10.35 -4.69
N ALA A 277 -39.59 -9.55 -4.26
CA ALA A 277 -40.97 -10.02 -4.13
C ALA A 277 -41.60 -10.38 -5.49
N MET A 278 -41.03 -9.91 -6.60
CA MET A 278 -41.47 -10.27 -7.96
C MET A 278 -40.79 -11.53 -8.52
N SER A 279 -39.75 -12.06 -7.86
CA SER A 279 -38.98 -13.22 -8.34
C SER A 279 -39.29 -14.54 -7.62
N GLN A 280 -40.11 -14.53 -6.56
CA GLN A 280 -40.42 -15.72 -5.75
C GLN A 280 -41.93 -16.02 -5.61
N GLY A 281 -42.79 -15.54 -6.52
CA GLY A 281 -44.23 -15.75 -6.43
C GLY A 281 -44.88 -16.25 -7.72
N GLY A 282 -44.88 -17.57 -7.92
CA GLY A 282 -45.91 -18.33 -8.65
C GLY A 282 -46.10 -19.63 -7.85
N VAL A 283 -47.30 -20.17 -7.57
CA VAL A 283 -48.61 -20.14 -8.24
C VAL A 283 -49.70 -20.42 -7.16
N ASP A 284 -50.97 -20.08 -7.48
CA ASP A 284 -52.25 -20.31 -6.76
C ASP A 284 -52.58 -19.38 -5.56
N GLY A 285 -53.77 -18.78 -5.39
CA GLY A 285 -55.03 -18.76 -6.13
C GLY A 285 -56.10 -18.08 -5.25
N GLN A 286 -56.97 -17.27 -5.88
CA GLN A 286 -58.25 -16.71 -5.39
C GLN A 286 -58.32 -15.39 -4.56
N ALA A 287 -58.85 -14.37 -5.27
CA ALA A 287 -59.96 -13.47 -4.92
C ALA A 287 -59.88 -12.51 -3.70
N PHE A 288 -59.79 -11.20 -3.97
CA PHE A 288 -60.88 -10.27 -3.69
C PHE A 288 -60.77 -8.94 -4.48
N ARG A 289 -61.93 -8.33 -4.71
CA ARG A 289 -62.28 -7.29 -5.70
C ARG A 289 -61.89 -5.84 -5.33
N ARG A 290 -62.03 -5.00 -6.38
CA ARG A 290 -62.28 -3.53 -6.46
C ARG A 290 -61.02 -2.71 -6.75
N GLY A 291 -60.97 -1.83 -7.75
CA GLY A 291 -61.95 -1.36 -8.72
C GLY A 291 -61.44 -0.08 -9.38
N ASN A 292 -61.93 0.16 -10.61
CA ASN A 292 -61.88 1.40 -11.40
C ASN A 292 -60.59 1.85 -12.08
N GLY A 293 -60.73 2.14 -13.38
CA GLY A 293 -60.15 3.39 -13.90
C GLY A 293 -59.58 3.45 -15.31
N ARG A 294 -60.10 2.70 -16.29
CA ARG A 294 -60.32 3.09 -17.70
C ARG A 294 -59.43 4.16 -18.40
N LYS A 295 -59.06 3.78 -19.64
CA LYS A 295 -58.76 4.51 -20.89
C LYS A 295 -57.26 4.69 -21.20
N GLY A 296 -56.71 4.30 -22.35
CA GLY A 296 -57.31 3.82 -23.60
C GLY A 296 -56.78 4.62 -24.79
N LEU A 297 -56.54 3.90 -25.90
CA LEU A 297 -56.17 4.32 -27.27
C LEU A 297 -54.67 4.52 -27.55
N LEU A 298 -53.99 3.64 -28.29
CA LEU A 298 -54.14 3.13 -29.68
C LEU A 298 -53.44 3.98 -30.74
N ARG A 299 -52.49 3.29 -31.38
CA ARG A 299 -52.22 3.21 -32.83
C ARG A 299 -51.27 4.22 -33.51
N ARG A 300 -50.24 3.57 -34.10
CA ARG A 300 -49.89 3.50 -35.54
C ARG A 300 -48.70 4.31 -36.03
N HIS A 301 -47.70 3.53 -36.47
CA HIS A 301 -46.77 3.77 -37.58
C HIS A 301 -47.47 4.29 -38.84
N PRO A 302 -46.74 4.98 -39.74
CA PRO A 302 -46.14 4.26 -40.88
C PRO A 302 -44.73 4.73 -41.32
N ASP A 303 -43.93 3.73 -41.68
CA ASP A 303 -43.21 3.54 -42.95
C ASP A 303 -42.45 4.64 -43.72
N SER A 304 -41.17 4.31 -43.93
CA SER A 304 -40.42 4.25 -45.22
C SER A 304 -40.09 5.54 -46.02
N ARG A 305 -38.79 5.73 -46.33
CA ARG A 305 -38.22 5.78 -47.70
C ARG A 305 -36.72 6.15 -47.76
N ARG A 306 -35.94 5.20 -48.30
CA ARG A 306 -34.94 5.28 -49.40
C ARG A 306 -33.86 6.39 -49.46
N LEU A 307 -32.61 5.89 -49.48
CA LEU A 307 -31.50 6.13 -50.43
C LEU A 307 -31.10 7.57 -50.80
N ARG A 308 -29.79 7.87 -50.66
CA ARG A 308 -28.82 7.83 -51.79
C ARG A 308 -27.37 8.08 -51.32
N LEU A 309 -26.48 7.31 -51.92
CA LEU A 309 -25.03 7.47 -51.95
C LEU A 309 -24.62 8.72 -52.75
N SER A 310 -23.51 9.34 -52.38
CA SER A 310 -22.55 9.80 -53.39
C SER A 310 -21.12 9.71 -52.86
N THR A 311 -20.32 8.96 -53.61
CA THR A 311 -18.88 8.80 -53.58
C THR A 311 -18.20 9.98 -54.26
N ARG A 312 -17.04 10.44 -53.74
CA ARG A 312 -15.96 10.97 -54.59
C ARG A 312 -14.59 10.56 -54.05
N LEU A 313 -13.84 9.94 -54.96
CA LEU A 313 -12.44 9.54 -54.90
C LEU A 313 -11.57 10.63 -55.53
N SER A 314 -10.36 10.82 -55.00
CA SER A 314 -9.13 11.22 -55.73
C SER A 314 -7.93 11.09 -54.77
N ARG A 315 -7.11 10.03 -54.83
CA ARG A 315 -5.93 9.73 -55.68
C ARG A 315 -4.65 10.53 -55.38
N ARG A 316 -3.62 9.74 -54.95
CA ARG A 316 -2.14 9.75 -55.24
C ARG A 316 -1.33 11.01 -54.85
N ALA A 317 -0.05 10.93 -54.47
CA ALA A 317 1.02 10.00 -54.88
C ALA A 317 2.15 9.83 -53.85
N HIS A 318 2.94 8.78 -54.10
CA HIS A 318 4.20 8.36 -53.46
C HIS A 318 5.34 9.39 -53.49
N LEU A 319 6.29 9.26 -52.56
CA LEU A 319 7.73 9.18 -52.85
C LEU A 319 8.50 8.58 -51.66
N SER A 320 9.38 7.64 -51.99
CA SER A 320 10.30 6.89 -51.13
C SER A 320 11.69 7.54 -51.08
N ARG A 321 12.44 7.42 -49.97
CA ARG A 321 13.90 7.16 -50.00
C ARG A 321 14.46 6.70 -48.64
N ARG A 322 15.45 5.80 -48.74
CA ARG A 322 16.13 4.96 -47.74
C ARG A 322 17.27 5.65 -46.98
N ALA A 323 17.75 4.93 -45.94
CA ALA A 323 19.12 4.81 -45.38
C ALA A 323 19.30 5.48 -44.02
N ARG A 324 20.03 4.96 -43.01
CA ARG A 324 20.79 3.72 -42.73
C ARG A 324 21.01 3.73 -41.19
N LEU A 325 21.02 2.58 -40.53
CA LEU A 325 21.41 2.41 -39.11
C LEU A 325 22.91 2.08 -38.99
N PRO A 326 23.64 2.55 -37.96
CA PRO A 326 24.93 1.99 -37.59
C PRO A 326 24.82 0.90 -36.53
N ASP A 327 25.74 -0.05 -36.68
CA ASP A 327 26.05 -1.24 -35.88
C ASP A 327 26.74 -0.87 -34.55
N LEU A 328 26.48 -1.65 -33.48
CA LEU A 328 27.19 -1.56 -32.21
C LEU A 328 27.57 -2.99 -31.74
N ARG A 329 28.86 -3.29 -31.84
CA ARG A 329 29.56 -4.39 -31.17
C ARG A 329 30.74 -3.83 -30.36
N GLY A 330 31.03 -4.50 -29.24
CA GLY A 330 32.20 -4.29 -28.35
C GLY A 330 31.89 -3.29 -27.22
N ASP A 331 32.31 -3.48 -25.97
CA ASP A 331 33.46 -4.21 -25.45
C ASP A 331 33.27 -4.36 -23.93
N GLU A 332 33.48 -5.55 -23.38
CA GLU A 332 33.49 -5.80 -21.94
C GLU A 332 34.83 -5.36 -21.36
N ARG A 333 34.85 -4.41 -20.41
CA ARG A 333 35.99 -4.20 -19.51
C ARG A 333 35.55 -3.80 -18.11
N HIS A 334 35.96 -4.59 -17.13
CA HIS A 334 36.17 -4.18 -15.75
C HIS A 334 37.12 -2.97 -15.66
N PRO A 335 36.99 -2.12 -14.63
CA PRO A 335 38.14 -1.48 -14.04
C PRO A 335 38.34 -1.89 -12.58
N ALA A 336 39.62 -2.08 -12.28
CA ALA A 336 40.21 -2.45 -11.02
C ALA A 336 40.19 -1.32 -9.98
N SER A 337 40.45 -1.74 -8.75
CA SER A 337 40.93 -0.99 -7.59
C SER A 337 41.76 0.26 -7.91
N GLY A 338 41.34 1.40 -7.39
CA GLY A 338 42.12 2.64 -7.33
C GLY A 338 41.99 3.28 -5.96
N ASP A 339 43.14 3.58 -5.37
CA ASP A 339 43.33 4.23 -4.07
C ASP A 339 42.54 5.54 -3.93
N PHE A 340 41.78 5.67 -2.83
CA PHE A 340 41.17 6.93 -2.45
C PHE A 340 42.13 7.71 -1.53
N ALA A 341 42.75 8.73 -2.12
CA ALA A 341 43.47 9.76 -1.40
C ALA A 341 42.52 10.56 -0.48
N CYS A 342 42.99 10.81 0.74
CA CYS A 342 42.35 11.63 1.76
C CYS A 342 42.23 13.10 1.29
N GLY A 343 41.01 13.63 1.24
CA GLY A 343 40.74 15.04 0.94
C GLY A 343 39.27 15.44 1.16
N GLN A 344 39.03 16.24 2.20
CA GLN A 344 37.98 17.27 2.35
C GLN A 344 36.50 16.85 2.09
N GLY A 345 35.76 16.62 3.20
CA GLY A 345 34.29 16.79 3.33
C GLY A 345 33.40 16.46 2.13
N GLY A 346 33.11 15.17 1.91
CA GLY A 346 32.14 14.75 0.90
C GLY A 346 30.73 15.31 1.14
N PRO A 347 29.93 15.55 0.07
CA PRO A 347 28.56 16.04 0.22
C PRO A 347 27.73 15.04 1.03
N MET A 348 27.04 15.52 2.06
CA MET A 348 26.12 14.71 2.85
C MET A 348 25.16 13.95 1.95
N SER A 349 25.23 12.63 1.98
CA SER A 349 24.39 11.72 1.20
C SER A 349 23.18 11.26 2.01
N GLY A 350 22.05 11.05 1.33
CA GLY A 350 20.83 10.56 1.95
C GLY A 350 19.59 11.32 1.49
N PRO A 351 18.38 10.79 1.71
CA PRO A 351 17.14 11.42 1.25
C PRO A 351 16.78 12.72 1.99
N LEU A 352 17.35 12.96 3.18
CA LEU A 352 17.13 14.18 3.97
C LEU A 352 18.32 15.15 3.91
N SER A 353 19.24 14.97 2.96
CA SER A 353 20.33 15.91 2.71
C SER A 353 19.81 17.33 2.52
N GLY A 354 20.37 18.27 3.30
CA GLY A 354 19.97 19.67 3.35
C GLY A 354 18.92 20.01 4.42
N ALA A 355 18.29 19.04 5.07
CA ALA A 355 17.40 19.31 6.20
C ALA A 355 18.20 19.67 7.47
N ARG A 356 17.72 20.66 8.22
CA ARG A 356 18.34 21.14 9.47
C ARG A 356 17.45 20.86 10.67
N VAL A 357 17.94 20.07 11.62
CA VAL A 357 17.22 19.61 12.80
C VAL A 357 17.83 20.22 14.06
N LEU A 358 17.02 20.99 14.79
CA LEU A 358 17.36 21.47 16.12
C LEU A 358 16.80 20.50 17.17
N GLU A 359 17.68 19.75 17.82
CA GLU A 359 17.32 18.78 18.85
C GLU A 359 17.53 19.40 20.23
N PHE A 360 16.51 19.42 21.10
CA PHE A 360 16.70 19.70 22.51
C PHE A 360 16.92 18.38 23.26
N VAL A 361 18.04 18.31 23.99
CA VAL A 361 18.45 17.07 24.65
C VAL A 361 17.34 16.48 25.51
N SER A 362 17.09 15.20 25.30
CA SER A 362 16.14 14.39 26.07
C SER A 362 16.67 12.96 26.20
N ILE A 363 15.82 12.02 26.62
CA ILE A 363 16.17 10.60 26.81
C ILE A 363 15.19 9.76 25.99
N GLY A 364 15.64 8.59 25.51
CA GLY A 364 14.80 7.59 24.86
C GLY A 364 14.38 7.98 23.44
N PRO A 365 13.10 8.29 23.18
CA PRO A 365 12.56 8.45 21.84
C PRO A 365 13.08 9.67 21.06
N GLY A 366 13.34 10.80 21.74
CA GLY A 366 13.81 12.03 21.09
C GLY A 366 15.16 11.85 20.39
N PRO A 367 16.21 11.42 21.11
CA PRO A 367 17.53 11.17 20.53
C PRO A 367 17.51 10.08 19.45
N TYR A 368 16.68 9.04 19.62
CA TYR A 368 16.55 8.00 18.60
C TYR A 368 15.91 8.54 17.30
N CYS A 369 14.89 9.40 17.40
CA CYS A 369 14.31 10.08 16.23
C CYS A 369 15.34 10.96 15.52
N ALA A 370 16.08 11.78 16.27
CA ALA A 370 17.15 12.60 15.71
C ALA A 370 18.23 11.75 15.02
N MET A 371 18.51 10.55 15.55
CA MET A 371 19.47 9.59 14.98
C MET A 371 19.03 9.10 13.62
N LEU A 372 17.76 8.71 13.50
CA LEU A 372 17.21 8.31 12.22
C LEU A 372 17.27 9.45 11.20
N LEU A 373 16.95 10.68 11.57
CA LEU A 373 17.01 11.81 10.64
C LEU A 373 18.45 12.10 10.19
N SER A 374 19.42 12.03 11.11
CA SER A 374 20.85 12.20 10.81
C SER A 374 21.39 11.11 9.89
N ASP A 375 21.08 9.84 10.17
CA ASP A 375 21.43 8.68 9.35
C ASP A 375 20.84 8.79 7.91
N LEU A 376 19.71 9.48 7.77
CA LEU A 376 19.09 9.79 6.47
C LEU A 376 19.67 11.06 5.80
N GLY A 377 20.69 11.66 6.39
CA GLY A 377 21.45 12.78 5.84
C GLY A 377 21.01 14.16 6.34
N ALA A 378 20.20 14.28 7.39
CA ALA A 378 19.89 15.59 7.97
C ALA A 378 21.06 16.12 8.83
N GLN A 379 21.28 17.44 8.83
CA GLN A 379 22.18 18.10 9.77
C GLN A 379 21.46 18.25 11.10
N VAL A 380 22.05 17.74 12.19
CA VAL A 380 21.43 17.80 13.51
C VAL A 380 22.30 18.57 14.47
N LEU A 381 21.76 19.67 14.97
CA LEU A 381 22.33 20.50 16.02
C LEU A 381 21.59 20.20 17.33
N ARG A 382 22.29 19.59 18.29
CA ARG A 382 21.78 19.29 19.63
C ARG A 382 22.08 20.45 20.57
N ILE A 383 21.04 21.00 21.18
CA ILE A 383 21.15 21.86 22.35
C ILE A 383 21.18 20.99 23.59
N ASP A 384 22.33 20.99 24.24
CA ASP A 384 22.57 20.26 25.47
C ASP A 384 22.61 21.18 26.69
N ARG A 385 22.56 20.57 27.88
CA ARG A 385 22.74 21.25 29.15
C ARG A 385 24.08 20.86 29.76
N GLU A 386 24.57 21.68 30.69
CA GLU A 386 25.75 21.34 31.47
C GLU A 386 25.55 20.00 32.19
N GLY A 387 26.52 19.09 32.07
CA GLY A 387 26.43 17.72 32.61
C GLY A 387 25.60 16.73 31.77
N GLY A 388 25.03 17.14 30.63
CA GLY A 388 24.32 16.26 29.70
C GLY A 388 22.98 15.72 30.22
N ASN A 389 22.46 14.66 29.60
CA ASN A 389 21.23 13.97 30.06
C ASN A 389 21.48 12.92 31.16
N GLY A 390 22.74 12.71 31.58
CA GLY A 390 23.14 11.72 32.58
C GLY A 390 23.11 10.26 32.12
N TRP A 391 22.73 10.01 30.85
CA TRP A 391 22.60 8.68 30.25
C TRP A 391 23.14 8.71 28.82
N PRO A 392 24.48 8.75 28.63
CA PRO A 392 25.07 8.74 27.30
C PRO A 392 24.72 7.44 26.57
N ASN A 393 24.30 7.54 25.32
CA ASN A 393 24.06 6.40 24.46
C ASN A 393 24.84 6.61 23.16
N PRO A 394 26.07 6.06 23.06
CA PRO A 394 26.93 6.23 21.89
C PRO A 394 26.28 5.81 20.57
N SER A 395 25.31 4.86 20.62
CA SER A 395 24.57 4.47 19.43
C SER A 395 23.61 5.57 18.95
N HIS A 396 22.90 6.25 19.86
CA HIS A 396 21.91 7.27 19.51
C HIS A 396 22.52 8.66 19.34
N ASP A 397 23.61 8.94 20.06
CA ASP A 397 24.28 10.24 20.10
C ASP A 397 25.17 10.51 18.87
N ARG A 398 25.36 9.51 17.98
CA ARG A 398 26.16 9.65 16.74
C ARG A 398 25.60 10.72 15.81
N GLY A 399 26.45 11.43 15.06
CA GLY A 399 26.02 12.33 13.98
C GLY A 399 25.44 13.69 14.40
N ARG A 400 25.81 14.18 15.59
CA ARG A 400 25.29 15.44 16.19
C ARG A 400 26.42 16.44 16.40
N ALA A 401 26.20 17.66 15.94
CA ALA A 401 26.92 18.79 16.50
C ALA A 401 26.25 19.23 17.79
N THR A 402 27.01 19.58 18.83
CA THR A 402 26.44 19.91 20.15
C THR A 402 26.75 21.35 20.54
N LEU A 403 25.75 22.04 21.11
CA LEU A 403 25.88 23.31 21.80
C LEU A 403 25.36 23.17 23.22
N THR A 404 26.24 23.36 24.20
CA THR A 404 25.84 23.40 25.62
C THR A 404 25.35 24.80 25.97
N LEU A 405 24.08 24.94 26.33
CA LEU A 405 23.46 26.23 26.67
C LEU A 405 22.63 26.13 27.95
N ASP A 406 22.68 27.18 28.78
CA ASP A 406 21.68 27.37 29.83
C ASP A 406 20.42 28.01 29.25
N LEU A 407 19.38 27.20 29.06
CA LEU A 407 18.09 27.61 28.51
C LEU A 407 17.34 28.63 29.38
N LYS A 408 17.70 28.78 30.66
CA LYS A 408 17.07 29.74 31.58
C LYS A 408 17.70 31.12 31.49
N SER A 409 18.93 31.21 30.98
CA SER A 409 19.60 32.48 30.75
C SER A 409 19.03 33.18 29.51
N ASP A 410 18.99 34.52 29.54
CA ASP A 410 18.56 35.30 28.37
C ASP A 410 19.46 35.06 27.15
N ALA A 411 20.77 34.89 27.38
CA ALA A 411 21.75 34.60 26.33
C ALA A 411 21.52 33.23 25.70
N GLY A 412 21.31 32.18 26.50
CA GLY A 412 21.02 30.83 26.01
C GLY A 412 19.71 30.78 25.25
N ARG A 413 18.64 31.42 25.77
CA ARG A 413 17.36 31.55 25.08
C ARG A 413 17.50 32.28 23.74
N ALA A 414 18.22 33.39 23.70
CA ALA A 414 18.46 34.14 22.46
C ALA A 414 19.20 33.29 21.41
N LYS A 415 20.17 32.47 21.85
CA LYS A 415 20.90 31.56 20.95
C LYS A 415 20.02 30.44 20.41
N CYS A 416 19.11 29.89 21.23
CA CYS A 416 18.12 28.91 20.77
C CYS A 416 17.13 29.49 19.76
N LEU A 417 16.65 30.72 19.98
CA LEU A 417 15.80 31.42 19.01
C LEU A 417 16.51 31.64 17.67
N GLU A 418 17.80 32.02 17.72
CA GLU A 418 18.64 32.15 16.54
C GLU A 418 18.76 30.83 15.77
N ALA A 419 19.01 29.71 16.45
CA ALA A 419 19.03 28.40 15.82
C ALA A 419 17.67 28.03 15.21
N ALA A 420 16.58 28.22 15.95
CA ALA A 420 15.22 27.89 15.51
C ALA A 420 14.77 28.67 14.27
N ARG A 421 15.23 29.92 14.08
CA ARG A 421 14.96 30.71 12.87
C ARG A 421 15.52 30.09 11.60
N THR A 422 16.60 29.32 11.73
CA THR A 422 17.27 28.68 10.59
C THR A 422 16.95 27.19 10.49
N ALA A 423 16.39 26.57 11.52
CA ALA A 423 16.05 25.15 11.48
C ALA A 423 14.83 24.87 10.57
N ASP A 424 14.79 23.67 10.01
CA ASP A 424 13.62 23.13 9.31
C ASP A 424 12.70 22.37 10.28
N ILE A 425 13.32 21.70 11.25
CA ILE A 425 12.69 20.78 12.19
C ILE A 425 13.22 21.11 13.57
N LEU A 426 12.36 21.11 14.58
CA LEU A 426 12.71 21.13 15.99
C LEU A 426 12.19 19.85 16.65
N ILE A 427 12.99 19.20 17.49
CA ILE A 427 12.58 18.05 18.28
C ILE A 427 12.80 18.35 19.76
N GLU A 428 11.77 18.16 20.58
CA GLU A 428 11.85 18.27 22.03
C GLU A 428 11.04 17.18 22.73
N GLY A 429 11.52 16.75 23.90
CA GLY A 429 10.94 15.66 24.69
C GLY A 429 10.61 16.05 26.13
N PHE A 430 10.32 17.33 26.39
CA PHE A 430 9.99 17.81 27.72
C PHE A 430 8.51 17.61 28.06
N ARG A 431 8.17 17.78 29.35
CA ARG A 431 6.75 17.81 29.76
C ARG A 431 6.01 18.96 29.04
N PRO A 432 4.74 18.79 28.68
CA PRO A 432 3.92 19.85 28.10
C PRO A 432 3.99 21.15 28.93
N GLY A 433 4.20 22.29 28.27
CA GLY A 433 4.33 23.59 28.92
C GLY A 433 5.76 24.00 29.32
N VAL A 434 6.75 23.10 29.26
CA VAL A 434 8.15 23.45 29.57
C VAL A 434 8.71 24.44 28.55
N MET A 435 8.60 24.13 27.26
CA MET A 435 9.12 24.99 26.18
C MET A 435 8.40 26.34 26.13
N GLU A 436 7.11 26.36 26.42
CA GLU A 436 6.31 27.57 26.55
C GLU A 436 6.84 28.49 27.66
N ARG A 437 7.13 27.94 28.85
CA ARG A 437 7.74 28.71 29.96
C ARG A 437 9.15 29.22 29.63
N LEU A 438 9.89 28.51 28.78
CA LEU A 438 11.20 28.94 28.29
C LEU A 438 11.11 29.99 27.16
N GLY A 439 9.90 30.32 26.68
CA GLY A 439 9.71 31.20 25.52
C GLY A 439 10.13 30.57 24.19
N LEU A 440 10.25 29.24 24.15
CA LEU A 440 10.62 28.43 22.98
C LEU A 440 9.46 27.52 22.55
N GLY A 441 8.24 27.86 22.94
CA GLY A 441 7.02 27.12 22.58
C GLY A 441 6.62 27.32 21.12
N PRO A 442 5.71 26.47 20.59
CA PRO A 442 5.35 26.46 19.17
C PRO A 442 4.83 27.81 18.64
N ASP A 443 3.94 28.48 19.37
CA ASP A 443 3.36 29.75 18.90
C ASP A 443 4.43 30.85 18.77
N ALA A 444 5.31 30.97 19.76
CA ALA A 444 6.40 31.96 19.75
C ALA A 444 7.40 31.68 18.62
N LEU A 445 7.73 30.42 18.34
CA LEU A 445 8.64 30.08 17.24
C LEU A 445 8.00 30.17 15.87
N ARG A 446 6.68 29.93 15.74
CA ARG A 446 5.96 30.08 14.47
C ARG A 446 5.98 31.53 13.97
N GLU A 447 5.92 32.50 14.87
CA GLU A 447 6.04 33.93 14.51
C GLU A 447 7.42 34.25 13.91
N GLN A 448 8.46 33.57 14.37
CA GLN A 448 9.85 33.77 13.92
C GLN A 448 10.21 32.93 12.69
N ASN A 449 9.64 31.74 12.58
CA ASN A 449 9.86 30.79 11.49
C ASN A 449 8.55 30.06 11.18
N PRO A 450 7.69 30.61 10.31
CA PRO A 450 6.41 30.00 9.94
C PRO A 450 6.55 28.65 9.22
N ARG A 451 7.77 28.30 8.77
CA ARG A 451 8.10 27.06 8.07
C ARG A 451 8.54 25.95 9.03
N LEU A 452 8.73 26.23 10.31
CA LEU A 452 9.28 25.29 11.28
C LEU A 452 8.31 24.13 11.55
N ILE A 453 8.81 22.90 11.42
CA ILE A 453 8.10 21.71 11.90
C ILE A 453 8.50 21.47 13.34
N TYR A 454 7.53 21.59 14.26
CA TYR A 454 7.76 21.48 15.69
C TYR A 454 7.34 20.11 16.19
N GLY A 455 8.30 19.20 16.36
CA GLY A 455 8.10 17.84 16.86
C GLY A 455 8.14 17.76 18.38
N ARG A 456 7.03 17.35 18.99
CA ARG A 456 6.92 17.14 20.44
C ARG A 456 6.84 15.64 20.72
N MET A 457 7.78 15.13 21.50
CA MET A 457 7.89 13.71 21.86
C MET A 457 7.53 13.50 23.32
N THR A 458 6.37 12.92 23.59
CA THR A 458 5.93 12.69 24.97
C THR A 458 5.34 11.30 25.15
N GLY A 459 5.22 10.86 26.41
CA GLY A 459 4.52 9.62 26.72
C GLY A 459 3.01 9.69 26.53
N TRP A 460 2.41 10.73 27.09
CA TRP A 460 0.96 10.88 27.24
C TRP A 460 0.30 11.83 26.23
N GLY A 461 1.08 12.57 25.43
CA GLY A 461 0.58 13.64 24.57
C GLY A 461 0.54 15.00 25.26
N GLN A 462 0.24 16.06 24.50
CA GLN A 462 0.17 17.42 25.04
C GLN A 462 -1.09 17.71 25.87
N GLN A 463 -2.12 16.85 25.77
CA GLN A 463 -3.43 17.04 26.39
C GLN A 463 -3.90 15.78 27.12
N GLY A 464 -4.98 15.91 27.89
CA GLY A 464 -5.56 14.82 28.66
C GLY A 464 -5.10 14.78 30.13
N PRO A 465 -5.75 13.95 30.95
CA PRO A 465 -5.57 13.96 32.41
C PRO A 465 -4.16 13.54 32.86
N LEU A 466 -3.43 12.79 32.03
CA LEU A 466 -2.08 12.32 32.32
C LEU A 466 -0.98 13.17 31.67
N ALA A 467 -1.31 14.22 30.91
CA ALA A 467 -0.32 15.00 30.16
C ALA A 467 0.84 15.54 31.01
N GLN A 468 0.58 15.87 32.29
CA GLN A 468 1.59 16.36 33.23
C GLN A 468 2.23 15.25 34.08
N ALA A 469 1.68 14.03 34.06
CA ALA A 469 2.15 12.91 34.87
C ALA A 469 3.52 12.40 34.40
N ALA A 470 4.33 11.90 35.33
CA ALA A 470 5.55 11.19 34.98
C ALA A 470 5.21 9.81 34.40
N GLY A 471 6.14 9.25 33.63
CA GLY A 471 6.05 7.88 33.12
C GLY A 471 7.31 7.51 32.36
N HIS A 472 7.43 6.23 32.06
CA HIS A 472 8.39 5.64 31.14
C HIS A 472 7.66 4.65 30.22
N ASP A 473 8.36 4.11 29.22
CA ASP A 473 7.85 3.16 28.23
C ASP A 473 6.78 2.21 28.78
N ILE A 474 7.13 1.45 29.83
CA ILE A 474 6.26 0.44 30.45
C ILE A 474 4.89 1.00 30.88
N ASN A 475 4.83 2.25 31.35
CA ASN A 475 3.58 2.89 31.77
C ASN A 475 2.70 3.21 30.56
N TYR A 476 3.29 3.68 29.46
CA TYR A 476 2.56 4.05 28.25
C TYR A 476 1.99 2.81 27.57
N ILE A 477 2.80 1.76 27.43
CA ILE A 477 2.36 0.50 26.81
C ILE A 477 1.36 -0.26 27.69
N ALA A 478 1.38 -0.07 29.01
CA ALA A 478 0.38 -0.62 29.92
C ALA A 478 -1.03 -0.10 29.62
N LEU A 479 -1.16 1.20 29.30
CA LEU A 479 -2.46 1.81 28.97
C LEU A 479 -2.90 1.55 27.53
N SER A 480 -1.97 1.28 26.62
CA SER A 480 -2.28 0.98 25.21
C SER A 480 -2.92 -0.40 24.98
N GLY A 481 -2.89 -1.28 25.97
CA GLY A 481 -3.26 -2.69 25.85
C GLY A 481 -2.15 -3.60 25.31
N ALA A 482 -1.03 -3.03 24.83
CA ALA A 482 0.10 -3.81 24.31
C ALA A 482 0.74 -4.69 25.39
N LEU A 483 1.06 -4.13 26.57
CA LEU A 483 1.69 -4.91 27.65
C LEU A 483 0.77 -6.04 28.16
N ALA A 484 -0.54 -5.82 28.14
CA ALA A 484 -1.51 -6.83 28.57
C ALA A 484 -1.50 -8.09 27.69
N ALA A 485 -1.08 -7.97 26.43
CA ALA A 485 -1.05 -9.08 25.47
C ALA A 485 0.27 -9.89 25.48
N LEU A 486 1.32 -9.39 26.15
CA LEU A 486 2.67 -9.97 26.10
C LEU A 486 2.95 -10.96 27.23
N GLY A 487 3.71 -12.03 26.96
CA GLY A 487 4.11 -13.02 27.96
C GLY A 487 3.19 -14.25 28.01
N ARG A 488 3.42 -15.11 29.01
CA ARG A 488 2.78 -16.42 29.14
C ARG A 488 1.47 -16.37 29.90
N LYS A 489 0.59 -17.33 29.61
CA LYS A 489 -0.69 -17.47 30.33
C LYS A 489 -0.44 -17.74 31.82
N GLY A 490 -1.12 -16.99 32.68
CA GLY A 490 -1.02 -17.14 34.14
C GLY A 490 0.19 -16.45 34.80
N GLU A 491 1.08 -15.83 34.01
CA GLU A 491 2.24 -15.09 34.50
C GLU A 491 2.02 -13.57 34.40
N LEU A 492 2.89 -12.80 35.05
CA LEU A 492 2.90 -11.34 34.92
C LEU A 492 3.29 -10.92 33.49
N PRO A 493 2.78 -9.78 32.99
CA PRO A 493 3.29 -9.19 31.76
C PRO A 493 4.80 -9.00 31.76
N GLU A 494 5.45 -9.39 30.67
CA GLU A 494 6.87 -9.13 30.46
C GLU A 494 7.05 -7.88 29.56
N PRO A 495 7.76 -6.84 30.04
CA PRO A 495 8.05 -5.67 29.22
C PRO A 495 9.02 -6.03 28.07
N PRO A 496 8.71 -5.69 26.82
CA PRO A 496 9.56 -5.97 25.66
C PRO A 496 10.70 -4.94 25.54
N LEU A 497 11.51 -4.83 26.61
CA LEU A 497 12.42 -3.69 26.84
C LEU A 497 11.63 -2.37 26.69
N ASN A 498 12.19 -1.38 26.01
CA ASN A 498 11.49 -0.16 25.58
C ASN A 498 11.27 -0.09 24.05
N LEU A 499 11.18 -1.26 23.40
CA LEU A 499 11.06 -1.32 21.93
C LEU A 499 9.70 -0.84 21.40
N VAL A 500 8.65 -0.94 22.23
CA VAL A 500 7.27 -0.70 21.79
C VAL A 500 6.83 0.73 22.04
N GLY A 501 7.06 1.30 23.23
CA GLY A 501 6.64 2.66 23.55
C GLY A 501 7.63 3.68 23.01
N ASP A 502 8.86 3.70 23.50
CA ASP A 502 9.89 4.68 23.14
C ASP A 502 10.17 4.64 21.63
N PHE A 503 10.46 3.46 21.07
CA PHE A 503 10.92 3.40 19.68
C PHE A 503 9.79 3.20 18.67
N GLY A 504 9.11 2.04 18.73
CA GLY A 504 8.07 1.67 17.77
C GLY A 504 6.90 2.65 17.75
N GLY A 505 6.37 2.99 18.93
CA GLY A 505 5.22 3.86 19.14
C GLY A 505 5.57 5.33 19.33
N GLY A 506 6.81 5.67 19.65
CA GLY A 506 7.25 7.04 19.90
C GLY A 506 8.06 7.59 18.73
N ALA A 507 9.35 7.30 18.76
CA ALA A 507 10.34 7.87 17.85
C ALA A 507 10.03 7.63 16.37
N LEU A 508 9.58 6.42 15.99
CA LEU A 508 9.20 6.13 14.60
C LEU A 508 7.95 6.91 14.17
N PHE A 509 6.99 7.13 15.06
CA PHE A 509 5.81 7.95 14.78
C PHE A 509 6.15 9.43 14.66
N LEU A 510 7.10 9.94 15.46
CA LEU A 510 7.61 11.30 15.29
C LEU A 510 8.40 11.46 14.00
N ALA A 511 9.32 10.55 13.68
CA ALA A 511 10.07 10.60 12.43
C ALA A 511 9.11 10.57 11.23
N PHE A 512 8.11 9.69 11.26
CA PHE A 512 7.05 9.64 10.25
C PHE A 512 6.27 10.95 10.16
N GLY A 513 5.82 11.49 11.29
CA GLY A 513 5.06 12.73 11.36
C GLY A 513 5.85 13.95 10.87
N VAL A 514 7.13 14.05 11.23
CA VAL A 514 8.03 15.11 10.78
C VAL A 514 8.28 15.03 9.28
N VAL A 515 8.58 13.85 8.73
CA VAL A 515 8.78 13.69 7.28
C VAL A 515 7.49 13.95 6.50
N ALA A 516 6.33 13.53 7.03
CA ALA A 516 5.04 13.85 6.45
C ALA A 516 4.77 15.36 6.45
N ALA A 517 5.14 16.06 7.53
CA ALA A 517 5.02 17.52 7.63
C ALA A 517 5.99 18.25 6.69
N LEU A 518 7.21 17.74 6.48
CA LEU A 518 8.13 18.27 5.46
C LEU A 518 7.50 18.19 4.06
N TRP A 519 6.90 17.06 3.73
CA TRP A 519 6.22 16.86 2.45
C TRP A 519 4.97 17.75 2.30
N GLU A 520 4.22 17.96 3.37
CA GLU A 520 3.07 18.89 3.39
C GLU A 520 3.54 20.33 3.11
N ARG A 521 4.60 20.75 3.80
CA ARG A 521 5.22 22.07 3.71
C ARG A 521 5.69 22.44 2.30
N GLU A 522 6.04 21.47 1.47
CA GLU A 522 6.38 21.71 0.05
C GLU A 522 5.19 22.27 -0.76
N LYS A 523 3.96 22.05 -0.29
CA LYS A 523 2.74 22.55 -0.94
C LYS A 523 2.19 23.79 -0.26
N SER A 524 2.11 23.76 1.08
CA SER A 524 1.55 24.84 1.87
C SER A 524 2.53 26.00 2.06
N GLY A 525 3.82 25.71 2.01
CA GLY A 525 4.87 26.63 2.41
C GLY A 525 4.98 26.82 3.92
N LEU A 526 4.19 26.10 4.73
CA LEU A 526 4.06 26.31 6.18
C LEU A 526 4.49 25.08 6.98
N GLY A 527 5.04 25.31 8.16
CA GLY A 527 5.30 24.28 9.15
C GLY A 527 4.06 24.01 10.02
N GLN A 528 4.19 23.04 10.93
CA GLN A 528 3.14 22.66 11.87
C GLN A 528 3.72 21.95 13.09
N VAL A 529 2.88 21.77 14.11
CA VAL A 529 3.22 20.98 15.30
C VAL A 529 2.90 19.51 15.03
N VAL A 530 3.85 18.63 15.34
CA VAL A 530 3.68 17.18 15.38
C VAL A 530 3.65 16.76 16.85
N ASP A 531 2.48 16.46 17.39
CA ASP A 531 2.31 15.88 18.72
C ASP A 531 2.40 14.35 18.61
N ALA A 532 3.53 13.77 19.02
CA ALA A 532 3.76 12.34 19.00
C ALA A 532 3.75 11.79 20.43
N ALA A 533 2.63 11.17 20.80
CA ALA A 533 2.44 10.49 22.07
C ALA A 533 2.74 8.99 21.96
N MET A 534 3.62 8.47 22.84
CA MET A 534 3.97 7.04 22.84
C MET A 534 2.75 6.15 23.11
N VAL A 535 1.81 6.59 23.95
CA VAL A 535 0.57 5.83 24.20
C VAL A 535 -0.28 5.68 22.93
N ASP A 536 -0.35 6.71 22.09
CA ASP A 536 -1.11 6.69 20.84
C ASP A 536 -0.42 5.80 19.79
N GLY A 537 0.90 5.94 19.64
CA GLY A 537 1.64 5.11 18.71
C GLY A 537 1.69 3.64 19.13
N ALA A 538 1.84 3.34 20.42
CA ALA A 538 1.75 1.97 20.93
C ALA A 538 0.35 1.37 20.69
N ALA A 539 -0.72 2.14 20.91
CA ALA A 539 -2.08 1.72 20.57
C ALA A 539 -2.27 1.51 19.05
N SER A 540 -1.63 2.36 18.24
CA SER A 540 -1.63 2.23 16.77
C SER A 540 -0.91 0.95 16.31
N LEU A 541 0.21 0.58 16.94
CA LEU A 541 0.90 -0.69 16.67
C LEU A 541 0.01 -1.91 16.98
N MET A 542 -0.92 -1.77 17.93
CA MET A 542 -1.90 -2.82 18.24
C MET A 542 -3.03 -2.94 17.21
N SER A 543 -3.08 -2.09 16.17
CA SER A 543 -4.18 -2.03 15.20
C SER A 543 -4.56 -3.36 14.53
N MET A 544 -3.61 -4.28 14.33
CA MET A 544 -3.89 -5.63 13.82
C MET A 544 -4.86 -6.41 14.74
N PHE A 545 -4.78 -6.16 16.04
CA PHE A 545 -5.55 -6.81 17.08
C PHE A 545 -6.78 -5.97 17.51
N SER A 546 -6.70 -4.63 17.42
CA SER A 546 -7.70 -3.65 17.87
C SER A 546 -9.03 -3.59 17.08
N GLY A 547 -9.37 -4.62 16.32
CA GLY A 547 -10.64 -4.69 15.58
C GLY A 547 -11.15 -6.11 15.32
N ARG A 548 -10.53 -7.14 15.91
CA ARG A 548 -10.78 -8.55 15.53
C ARG A 548 -11.15 -9.44 16.71
N ALA A 549 -11.99 -8.94 17.62
CA ALA A 549 -12.48 -9.63 18.84
C ALA A 549 -13.18 -11.01 18.64
N GLN A 550 -13.25 -11.56 17.42
CA GLN A 550 -13.71 -12.93 17.20
C GLN A 550 -12.92 -13.66 16.10
N ASN A 551 -11.61 -13.40 15.96
CA ASN A 551 -10.71 -14.38 15.37
C ASN A 551 -10.00 -15.10 16.54
N PRO A 552 -10.35 -16.37 16.84
CA PRO A 552 -9.75 -17.12 17.93
C PRO A 552 -8.22 -17.18 17.89
N TRP A 553 -7.62 -17.08 16.68
CA TRP A 553 -6.17 -17.11 16.48
C TRP A 553 -5.47 -15.82 16.91
N LEU A 554 -6.18 -14.69 16.93
CA LEU A 554 -5.63 -13.37 17.25
C LEU A 554 -6.18 -12.85 18.59
N SER A 555 -6.36 -13.76 19.55
CA SER A 555 -6.83 -13.43 20.90
C SER A 555 -5.91 -12.38 21.57
N LEU A 556 -6.50 -11.48 22.35
CA LEU A 556 -5.74 -10.57 23.23
C LEU A 556 -5.61 -11.14 24.65
N GLU A 557 -6.12 -12.35 24.91
CA GLU A 557 -5.78 -13.09 26.12
C GLU A 557 -4.30 -13.48 26.07
N ARG A 558 -3.57 -13.14 27.13
CA ARG A 558 -2.15 -13.42 27.29
C ARG A 558 -1.86 -14.91 27.09
N GLY A 559 -0.89 -15.22 26.23
CA GLY A 559 -0.50 -16.60 25.93
C GLY A 559 -1.49 -17.41 25.09
N ALA A 560 -2.52 -16.79 24.51
CA ALA A 560 -3.51 -17.46 23.66
C ALA A 560 -3.46 -17.03 22.18
N ASN A 561 -2.63 -16.04 21.83
CA ASN A 561 -2.50 -15.56 20.46
C ASN A 561 -1.51 -16.43 19.67
N VAL A 562 -1.84 -16.77 18.43
CA VAL A 562 -0.92 -17.49 17.52
C VAL A 562 0.41 -16.76 17.39
N LEU A 563 0.39 -15.41 17.38
CA LEU A 563 1.58 -14.57 17.24
C LEU A 563 2.26 -14.23 18.58
N SER A 564 1.74 -14.71 19.72
CA SER A 564 2.35 -14.51 21.05
C SER A 564 3.07 -15.76 21.56
N GLY A 565 3.30 -16.78 20.72
CA GLY A 565 3.95 -18.02 21.14
C GLY A 565 3.00 -19.16 21.55
N ALA A 566 1.68 -18.98 21.43
CA ALA A 566 0.72 -20.01 21.83
C ALA A 566 0.74 -21.23 20.89
N ALA A 567 0.95 -21.00 19.60
CA ALA A 567 0.92 -22.04 18.59
C ALA A 567 2.27 -22.78 18.49
N PRO A 568 2.29 -24.12 18.31
CA PRO A 568 3.52 -24.91 18.16
C PRO A 568 4.38 -24.47 16.97
N PHE A 569 3.75 -23.96 15.92
CA PHE A 569 4.39 -23.53 14.68
C PHE A 569 4.69 -22.02 14.65
N TYR A 570 4.50 -21.31 15.76
CA TYR A 570 4.91 -19.91 15.91
C TYR A 570 5.37 -19.65 17.35
N ARG A 571 6.61 -20.04 17.68
CA ARG A 571 7.21 -19.88 19.02
C ARG A 571 8.70 -20.23 19.02
N CYS A 572 9.35 -20.00 20.15
CA CYS A 572 10.71 -20.48 20.39
C CYS A 572 10.75 -21.87 21.05
N TYR A 573 11.82 -22.61 20.76
CA TYR A 573 12.14 -23.92 21.31
C TYR A 573 13.59 -23.98 21.78
N ARG A 574 13.85 -24.79 22.81
CA ARG A 574 15.19 -25.05 23.34
C ARG A 574 15.82 -26.25 22.64
N CYS A 575 17.13 -26.18 22.41
CA CYS A 575 17.94 -27.22 21.80
C CYS A 575 18.81 -27.95 22.84
N ALA A 576 19.50 -29.02 22.43
CA ALA A 576 20.30 -29.88 23.30
C ALA A 576 21.43 -29.15 24.05
N ASP A 577 21.97 -28.09 23.45
CA ASP A 577 23.04 -27.24 23.99
C ASP A 577 22.53 -26.10 24.86
N GLY A 578 21.22 -26.04 25.11
CA GLY A 578 20.58 -24.92 25.83
C GLY A 578 20.36 -23.68 24.97
N GLY A 579 20.84 -23.67 23.72
CA GLY A 579 20.52 -22.64 22.74
C GLY A 579 19.05 -22.67 22.35
N GLU A 580 18.58 -21.59 21.72
CA GLU A 580 17.17 -21.42 21.35
C GLU A 580 17.02 -21.18 19.84
N ILE A 581 15.90 -21.66 19.30
CA ILE A 581 15.49 -21.47 17.91
C ILE A 581 14.09 -20.89 17.86
N ALA A 582 13.80 -20.11 16.82
CA ALA A 582 12.49 -19.56 16.54
C ALA A 582 11.86 -20.28 15.34
N ILE A 583 10.62 -20.72 15.50
CA ILE A 583 9.80 -21.29 14.44
C ILE A 583 8.65 -20.32 14.16
N GLY A 584 8.43 -20.01 12.88
CA GLY A 584 7.37 -19.12 12.41
C GLY A 584 6.58 -19.68 11.23
N ALA A 585 6.45 -21.00 11.12
CA ALA A 585 5.81 -21.71 10.01
C ALA A 585 4.27 -21.62 10.07
N LEU A 586 3.73 -20.41 9.90
CA LEU A 586 2.29 -20.16 9.99
C LEU A 586 1.53 -20.90 8.89
N GLU A 587 1.97 -20.85 7.64
CA GLU A 587 1.27 -21.45 6.52
C GLU A 587 1.38 -22.99 6.54
N PRO A 588 0.30 -23.74 6.21
CA PRO A 588 0.31 -25.20 6.30
C PRO A 588 1.42 -25.89 5.48
N HIS A 589 1.81 -25.33 4.33
CA HIS A 589 2.86 -25.91 3.48
C HIS A 589 4.28 -25.66 4.05
N PHE A 590 4.51 -24.51 4.68
CA PHE A 590 5.75 -24.26 5.43
C PHE A 590 5.84 -25.15 6.66
N TYR A 591 4.72 -25.33 7.39
CA TYR A 591 4.69 -26.23 8.53
C TYR A 591 4.93 -27.69 8.11
N ARG A 592 4.33 -28.13 7.01
CA ARG A 592 4.66 -29.44 6.41
C ARG A 592 6.14 -29.59 6.11
N THR A 593 6.74 -28.59 5.44
CA THR A 593 8.17 -28.58 5.12
C THR A 593 9.04 -28.72 6.38
N LEU A 594 8.69 -27.99 7.45
CA LEU A 594 9.35 -28.14 8.74
C LEU A 594 9.22 -29.58 9.27
N LEU A 595 8.00 -30.12 9.33
CA LEU A 595 7.74 -31.46 9.88
C LEU A 595 8.52 -32.53 9.11
N ASP A 596 8.55 -32.46 7.78
CA ASP A 596 9.29 -33.39 6.94
C ASP A 596 10.81 -33.32 7.22
N LEU A 597 11.38 -32.12 7.30
CA LEU A 597 12.82 -31.92 7.53
C LEU A 597 13.26 -32.38 8.93
N ILE A 598 12.44 -32.17 9.95
CA ILE A 598 12.77 -32.57 11.33
C ILE A 598 12.36 -34.02 11.64
N GLY A 599 11.73 -34.72 10.70
CA GLY A 599 11.22 -36.08 10.89
C GLY A 599 10.07 -36.18 11.90
N ALA A 600 9.24 -35.14 11.99
CA ALA A 600 8.09 -35.11 12.89
C ALA A 600 6.85 -35.78 12.27
N PRO A 601 5.92 -36.31 13.09
CA PRO A 601 4.68 -36.91 12.59
C PRO A 601 3.80 -35.91 11.85
N LEU A 602 3.35 -36.26 10.64
CA LEU A 602 2.44 -35.44 9.85
C LEU A 602 1.05 -35.25 10.49
N ALA A 603 0.68 -36.07 11.48
CA ALA A 603 -0.52 -35.86 12.29
C ALA A 603 -0.55 -34.48 12.96
N LEU A 604 0.62 -33.89 13.25
CA LEU A 604 0.72 -32.53 13.78
C LEU A 604 0.18 -31.48 12.80
N LEU A 605 0.29 -31.71 11.48
CA LEU A 605 -0.26 -30.82 10.46
C LEU A 605 -1.80 -30.86 10.44
N GLU A 606 -2.38 -32.05 10.61
CA GLU A 606 -3.83 -32.26 10.65
C GLU A 606 -4.45 -31.59 11.89
N ARG A 607 -3.73 -31.64 13.02
CA ARG A 607 -4.10 -31.05 14.31
C ARG A 607 -3.85 -29.54 14.40
N ARG A 608 -3.14 -28.94 13.42
CA ARG A 608 -2.70 -27.53 13.42
C ARG A 608 -3.83 -26.53 13.77
N ASN A 609 -5.06 -26.78 13.30
CA ASN A 609 -6.19 -25.87 13.47
C ASN A 609 -6.97 -26.05 14.77
N ASP A 610 -6.52 -26.92 15.68
CA ASP A 610 -7.16 -27.18 16.96
C ASP A 610 -6.29 -26.68 18.13
N PRO A 611 -6.58 -25.48 18.68
CA PRO A 611 -5.84 -24.93 19.80
C PRO A 611 -5.87 -25.77 21.08
N ALA A 612 -6.85 -26.67 21.25
CA ALA A 612 -6.90 -27.55 22.41
C ALA A 612 -5.75 -28.58 22.41
N LEU A 613 -5.24 -28.92 21.23
CA LEU A 613 -4.16 -29.89 21.01
C LEU A 613 -2.76 -29.24 20.99
N TRP A 614 -2.68 -27.92 20.90
CA TRP A 614 -1.42 -27.19 20.82
C TRP A 614 -0.46 -27.41 21.99
N PRO A 615 -0.89 -27.54 23.26
CA PRO A 615 0.04 -27.85 24.35
C PRO A 615 0.81 -29.15 24.13
N GLU A 616 0.12 -30.24 23.76
CA GLU A 616 0.71 -31.55 23.47
C GLU A 616 1.59 -31.52 22.21
N ASP A 617 1.14 -30.85 21.16
CA ASP A 617 1.89 -30.70 19.91
C ASP A 617 3.18 -29.90 20.13
N ALA A 618 3.13 -28.86 20.97
CA ALA A 618 4.29 -28.09 21.35
C ALA A 618 5.30 -28.91 22.16
N GLU A 619 4.85 -29.76 23.10
CA GLU A 619 5.73 -30.68 23.82
C GLU A 619 6.38 -31.72 22.89
N THR A 620 5.66 -32.18 21.87
CA THR A 620 6.19 -33.09 20.86
C THR A 620 7.30 -32.42 20.05
N LEU A 621 7.06 -31.22 19.52
CA LEU A 621 8.10 -30.46 18.82
C LEU A 621 9.27 -30.10 19.74
N ALA A 622 9.02 -29.74 21.00
CA ALA A 622 10.08 -29.44 21.97
C ALA A 622 11.01 -30.63 22.18
N ARG A 623 10.47 -31.85 22.31
CA ARG A 623 11.29 -33.08 22.42
C ARG A 623 12.13 -33.32 21.18
N ILE A 624 11.58 -33.07 19.99
CA ILE A 624 12.32 -33.20 18.73
C ILE A 624 13.48 -32.20 18.68
N PHE A 625 13.22 -30.92 18.96
CA PHE A 625 14.26 -29.90 18.91
C PHE A 625 15.32 -30.05 19.99
N LEU A 626 14.99 -30.65 21.14
CA LEU A 626 15.96 -31.00 22.18
C LEU A 626 16.94 -32.12 21.78
N ALA A 627 16.73 -32.81 20.66
CA ALA A 627 17.60 -33.91 20.24
C ALA A 627 18.92 -33.48 19.59
N ARG A 628 19.04 -32.21 19.17
CA ARG A 628 20.24 -31.68 18.49
C ARG A 628 20.59 -30.28 18.98
N LYS A 629 21.81 -29.83 18.72
CA LYS A 629 22.28 -28.47 19.07
C LYS A 629 21.65 -27.42 18.17
N ARG A 630 21.61 -26.17 18.61
CA ARG A 630 21.04 -25.05 17.82
C ARG A 630 21.64 -24.97 16.42
N ASP A 631 22.96 -25.08 16.33
CA ASP A 631 23.70 -24.92 15.06
C ASP A 631 23.54 -26.14 14.12
N ASP A 632 23.23 -27.33 14.66
CA ASP A 632 22.86 -28.50 13.84
C ASP A 632 21.50 -28.27 13.17
N TRP A 633 20.54 -27.70 13.90
CA TRP A 633 19.25 -27.30 13.34
C TRP A 633 19.39 -26.18 12.32
N ARG A 634 20.27 -25.21 12.58
CA ARG A 634 20.61 -24.16 11.60
C ARG A 634 21.10 -24.78 10.29
N GLY A 635 22.06 -25.69 10.36
CA GLY A 635 22.59 -26.36 9.17
C GLY A 635 21.54 -27.14 8.37
N LEU A 636 20.49 -27.63 9.03
CA LEU A 636 19.41 -28.39 8.40
C LEU A 636 18.27 -27.51 7.84
N LEU A 637 17.90 -26.44 8.55
CA LEU A 637 16.65 -25.71 8.30
C LEU A 637 16.87 -24.31 7.69
N GLU A 638 18.02 -23.68 7.91
CA GLU A 638 18.27 -22.32 7.43
C GLU A 638 18.29 -22.25 5.90
N GLY A 639 17.63 -21.24 5.34
CA GLY A 639 17.48 -21.08 3.89
C GLY A 639 16.40 -21.95 3.25
N THR A 640 15.69 -22.78 4.02
CA THR A 640 14.51 -23.52 3.57
C THR A 640 13.20 -22.76 3.87
N ASP A 641 12.09 -23.27 3.33
CA ASP A 641 10.73 -22.78 3.60
C ASP A 641 10.17 -23.25 4.96
N ALA A 642 11.00 -23.80 5.86
CA ALA A 642 10.59 -24.23 7.20
C ALA A 642 10.32 -23.08 8.20
N CYS A 643 10.53 -21.82 7.77
CA CYS A 643 10.37 -20.61 8.58
C CYS A 643 11.12 -20.70 9.92
N PHE A 644 12.42 -20.97 9.84
CA PHE A 644 13.32 -21.18 10.97
C PHE A 644 14.33 -20.04 11.09
N ALA A 645 14.72 -19.70 12.32
CA ALA A 645 15.94 -18.92 12.61
C ALA A 645 16.56 -19.34 13.97
N PRO A 646 17.89 -19.31 14.12
CA PRO A 646 18.50 -19.37 15.45
C PRO A 646 18.19 -18.09 16.24
N VAL A 647 17.92 -18.20 17.54
CA VAL A 647 17.85 -17.03 18.43
C VAL A 647 19.28 -16.64 18.79
N LEU A 648 19.68 -15.44 18.36
CA LEU A 648 21.04 -14.94 18.46
C LEU A 648 21.14 -13.78 19.46
N THR A 649 22.24 -13.73 20.20
CA THR A 649 22.65 -12.51 20.93
C THR A 649 23.14 -11.44 19.95
N LEU A 650 23.33 -10.21 20.41
CA LEU A 650 23.91 -9.14 19.56
C LEU A 650 25.33 -9.50 19.07
N ASP A 651 26.12 -10.15 19.92
CA ASP A 651 27.48 -10.60 19.60
C ASP A 651 27.49 -11.71 18.54
N GLU A 652 26.47 -12.57 18.52
CA GLU A 652 26.34 -13.60 17.47
C GLU A 652 25.73 -13.03 16.19
N ALA A 653 24.77 -12.10 16.30
CA ALA A 653 24.02 -11.56 15.17
C ALA A 653 24.92 -10.77 14.20
N LYS A 654 25.93 -10.06 14.71
CA LYS A 654 26.89 -9.33 13.86
C LYS A 654 27.66 -10.26 12.91
N ASP A 655 27.87 -11.51 13.33
CA ASP A 655 28.67 -12.49 12.61
C ASP A 655 27.84 -13.43 11.73
N HIS A 656 26.51 -13.40 11.85
CA HIS A 656 25.61 -14.21 11.04
C HIS A 656 25.80 -13.93 9.52
N PRO A 657 25.96 -14.96 8.66
CA PRO A 657 26.29 -14.77 7.24
C PRO A 657 25.35 -13.83 6.49
N HIS A 658 24.03 -13.96 6.72
CA HIS A 658 23.05 -13.08 6.08
C HIS A 658 23.16 -11.61 6.53
N LEU A 659 23.45 -11.38 7.81
CA LEU A 659 23.54 -10.02 8.37
C LEU A 659 24.86 -9.35 7.98
N ARG A 660 25.96 -10.13 7.89
CA ARG A 660 27.23 -9.70 7.31
C ARG A 660 27.12 -9.35 5.83
N ALA A 661 26.54 -10.23 5.01
CA ALA A 661 26.36 -9.99 3.58
C ALA A 661 25.51 -8.74 3.32
N ARG A 662 24.58 -8.44 4.23
CA ARG A 662 23.78 -7.22 4.17
C ARG A 662 24.45 -6.02 4.83
N GLN A 663 25.56 -6.16 5.56
CA GLN A 663 26.16 -5.08 6.36
C GLN A 663 25.13 -4.44 7.32
N THR A 664 24.32 -5.27 7.99
CA THR A 664 23.30 -4.79 8.93
C THR A 664 23.91 -4.12 10.15
N PHE A 665 25.07 -4.62 10.60
CA PHE A 665 25.84 -4.04 11.68
C PHE A 665 27.17 -3.51 11.15
N LEU A 666 27.62 -2.38 11.69
CA LEU A 666 28.92 -1.77 11.42
C LEU A 666 29.73 -1.74 12.72
N THR A 667 31.03 -1.96 12.60
CA THR A 667 31.97 -1.84 13.71
C THR A 667 32.64 -0.46 13.66
N ARG A 668 32.58 0.28 14.76
CA ARG A 668 33.24 1.58 14.94
C ARG A 668 33.96 1.59 16.28
N GLY A 669 35.29 1.60 16.24
CA GLY A 669 36.09 1.28 17.44
C GLY A 669 35.67 -0.08 18.00
N ASP A 670 35.42 -0.14 19.30
CA ASP A 670 34.97 -1.35 20.00
C ASP A 670 33.44 -1.55 19.94
N ALA A 671 32.69 -0.62 19.35
CA ALA A 671 31.22 -0.67 19.32
C ALA A 671 30.68 -1.35 18.05
N VAL A 672 29.65 -2.19 18.22
CA VAL A 672 28.86 -2.78 17.14
C VAL A 672 27.53 -2.05 17.07
N LEU A 673 27.30 -1.35 15.96
CA LEU A 673 26.16 -0.45 15.79
C LEU A 673 25.31 -0.87 14.60
N PRO A 674 23.97 -0.73 14.66
CA PRO A 674 23.11 -0.97 13.51
C PRO A 674 23.35 0.10 12.42
N ALA A 675 23.51 -0.34 11.18
CA ALA A 675 23.60 0.52 10.00
C ALA A 675 22.28 1.30 9.76
N PRO A 676 22.33 2.46 9.07
CA PRO A 676 21.15 3.21 8.68
C PRO A 676 20.07 2.36 8.00
N ALA A 677 18.80 2.62 8.36
CA ALA A 677 17.65 1.96 7.78
C ALA A 677 16.48 2.96 7.56
N PRO A 678 15.65 2.78 6.52
CA PRO A 678 15.73 1.75 5.48
C PRO A 678 16.83 2.05 4.43
N ARG A 679 16.99 1.16 3.44
CA ARG A 679 17.96 1.36 2.34
C ARG A 679 17.33 2.06 1.16
N PHE A 680 18.09 2.96 0.53
CA PHE A 680 17.69 3.70 -0.65
C PHE A 680 18.60 3.36 -1.83
N SER A 681 18.03 3.11 -3.01
CA SER A 681 18.80 2.68 -4.19
C SER A 681 19.68 3.77 -4.80
N ARG A 682 19.28 5.05 -4.67
CA ARG A 682 19.99 6.21 -5.25
C ARG A 682 20.62 7.12 -4.20
N SER A 683 19.82 7.59 -3.25
CA SER A 683 20.26 8.48 -2.17
C SER A 683 20.65 7.66 -0.95
N GLN A 684 21.74 6.91 -1.06
CA GLN A 684 22.18 6.01 0.01
C GLN A 684 22.44 6.77 1.32
N SER A 685 21.97 6.19 2.41
CA SER A 685 22.21 6.65 3.77
C SER A 685 23.59 6.21 4.23
N VAL A 686 24.29 7.10 4.94
CA VAL A 686 25.62 6.84 5.49
C VAL A 686 25.57 7.15 6.98
N MET A 687 26.11 6.26 7.80
CA MET A 687 26.23 6.49 9.24
C MET A 687 27.24 7.62 9.45
N ALA A 688 26.83 8.71 10.07
CA ALA A 688 27.73 9.82 10.36
C ALA A 688 28.84 9.40 11.34
N ASP A 689 30.06 9.89 11.10
CA ASP A 689 31.21 9.67 11.98
C ASP A 689 31.06 10.46 13.28
N THR A 690 31.49 9.88 14.40
CA THR A 690 31.46 10.50 15.74
C THR A 690 32.70 11.35 16.05
N GLU A 691 33.78 11.21 15.27
CA GLU A 691 35.14 11.65 15.66
C GLU A 691 35.71 12.84 14.87
N ASP A 692 35.15 13.21 13.72
CA ASP A 692 35.63 14.39 13.00
C ASP A 692 35.09 15.67 13.64
N GLY A 693 35.77 16.81 13.45
CA GLY A 693 35.42 18.15 13.97
C GLY A 693 34.03 18.72 13.60
N ALA A 694 33.08 17.85 13.26
CA ALA A 694 31.65 18.01 13.10
C ALA A 694 30.88 18.16 14.43
N ASN A 695 31.49 17.90 15.59
CA ASN A 695 30.82 18.08 16.89
C ASN A 695 30.74 19.54 17.37
N ASP A 696 31.35 20.48 16.66
CA ASP A 696 31.27 21.92 16.96
C ASP A 696 29.93 22.50 16.52
N GLY A 697 28.98 22.54 17.46
CA GLY A 697 27.65 23.09 17.21
C GLY A 697 27.65 24.61 16.96
N ALA A 698 28.64 25.36 17.43
CA ALA A 698 28.75 26.79 17.15
C ALA A 698 29.08 27.00 15.66
N ARG A 699 30.06 26.26 15.14
CA ARG A 699 30.41 26.28 13.72
C ARG A 699 29.24 25.84 12.84
N MET A 700 28.51 24.79 13.23
CA MET A 700 27.32 24.35 12.47
C MET A 700 26.26 25.44 12.42
N LEU A 701 25.96 26.08 13.55
CA LEU A 701 24.98 27.17 13.60
C LEU A 701 25.39 28.37 12.73
N GLU A 702 26.67 28.77 12.74
CA GLU A 702 27.13 29.84 11.85
C GLU A 702 26.98 29.45 10.36
N SER A 703 27.21 28.18 10.00
CA SER A 703 26.99 27.69 8.64
C SER A 703 25.52 27.79 8.21
N TRP A 704 24.58 27.49 9.11
CA TRP A 704 23.14 27.60 8.85
C TRP A 704 22.71 29.04 8.57
N LYS A 705 23.30 30.00 9.28
CA LYS A 705 23.04 31.44 9.06
C LYS A 705 23.59 31.93 7.74
N ALA A 706 24.82 31.56 7.40
CA ALA A 706 25.45 31.96 6.14
C ALA A 706 24.60 31.51 4.93
N LEU A 707 24.07 30.28 4.98
CA LEU A 707 23.16 29.74 3.95
C LEU A 707 21.82 30.48 3.91
N ALA A 708 21.25 30.82 5.08
CA ALA A 708 20.00 31.58 5.14
C ALA A 708 20.14 32.98 4.53
N ILE A 709 21.28 33.67 4.78
CA ILE A 709 21.60 34.97 4.19
C ILE A 709 21.78 34.86 2.68
N ALA A 710 22.48 33.82 2.20
CA ALA A 710 22.68 33.60 0.77
C ALA A 710 21.36 33.36 0.01
N ALA A 711 20.40 32.64 0.61
CA ALA A 711 19.07 32.41 0.03
C ALA A 711 18.19 33.68 -0.03
N HIS A 712 18.49 34.72 0.76
CA HIS A 712 17.75 35.98 0.81
C HIS A 712 18.40 37.12 0.00
N ARG A 713 19.57 36.91 -0.62
CA ARG A 713 20.08 37.88 -1.61
C ARG A 713 19.22 37.77 -2.87
N PRO A 714 18.62 38.87 -3.37
CA PRO A 714 18.03 38.85 -4.69
C PRO A 714 19.11 38.45 -5.69
N MET A 715 18.81 37.51 -6.59
CA MET A 715 19.62 37.34 -7.79
C MET A 715 19.72 38.71 -8.47
N GLN A 716 20.87 39.37 -8.34
CA GLN A 716 21.20 40.52 -9.14
C GLN A 716 21.64 39.99 -10.51
N ASP A 717 20.76 40.24 -11.47
CA ASP A 717 20.87 40.27 -12.95
C ASP A 717 21.71 39.20 -13.67
#